data_AF-A0A425D4H1-F1
#
_entry.id   AF-A0A425D4H1-F1
#
_cell.length_a   1.000
_cell.length_b   1.000
_cell.length_c   1.000
_cell.angle_alpha   90.00
_cell.angle_beta   90.00
_cell.angle_gamma   90.00
#
_symmetry.space_group_name_H-M   'P 1'
#
loop_
_entity.id
_entity.type
_entity.pdbx_description
1 polymer ?
#
loop_
_entity_poly.entity_id
_entity_poly.type
_entity_poly.pdbx_seq_one_letter_code
_entity_poly.pdbx_strand_id
1 'polypeptide(L)'
;MCGLFEVGLVGHHVGRNGRTPTAPSSGFCLLNNVVIGALHARMHPSVTRVAVLDWDIHHGNGTEELLRGDPRSFFASIHLYHNDFFPGTGPTASDANIVNVGLQNAGLGSGSEYDDWLLFPAMEAFQPDIIFISAGFDGHKDDILGGCAAVSNRAVPAGYVEAHQNLRIGVGSKSVVMALAHSFADADADKPSLQPWVASVAAAYSQRPIFEDLVETLGHVLALPSLDAKAGYIRANTAPKPGTPVQTMLGYPVSTLHQITQRMRKYAGGVAACEYKYDGARLQIHVSKRTVSHMTPTNEGPDLAVFSRNCERIPADHKYFDTISTHVVPYMNAHVESIIVEGEMVAVADDQTQQLLPFQTLQTNGHTAMCLFAFDCLYLNGTSLVHRPFQDRRAALHAAFTPPSTSTTSTLPGQPPRSPRQQLPQRFQFVQSQDVSFSLHEDPDTDENEDLLSNSPAKLLQNVLQAAVDADCEGLMVKALDEPYKPGCRTHTWLKVKRDYLPATPCMASGMFLPDSLDLVPIAAFRGKGRRAHVFGSFLLACYDPTTQLFHTVGKVGSGFTDVDLAAISKRLEDTVVAVKPLEYDASEVKSIQPDVWFEPTEVWEIRAAQLTKSVKYTAGSTYLNAPSPPPPSTTSNTSCSITSRTDAHKSCGLGLRFPRFLAVRRDKAVVQATSDDQLASLYLDSQTNNLSMTIINDDHKRH
;
A
#
# COMPACT_ATOMS: atom_id res chain seq x y z
N MET A 1 -9.67 15.41 23.83
CA MET A 1 -8.93 14.29 23.19
C MET A 1 -8.53 13.34 24.29
N CYS A 2 -9.05 12.12 24.30
CA CYS A 2 -8.55 11.07 25.18
C CYS A 2 -7.34 10.41 24.49
N GLY A 3 -6.21 10.30 25.18
CA GLY A 3 -5.06 9.53 24.66
C GLY A 3 -5.39 8.03 24.67
N LEU A 4 -4.94 7.25 23.68
CA LEU A 4 -5.14 5.80 23.65
C LEU A 4 -3.79 5.09 23.72
N PHE A 5 -3.60 4.19 24.68
CA PHE A 5 -2.35 3.44 24.87
C PHE A 5 -2.63 1.94 24.99
N GLU A 6 -2.08 1.13 24.10
CA GLU A 6 -2.17 -0.33 24.19
C GLU A 6 -0.91 -0.89 24.84
N VAL A 7 -1.07 -1.87 25.74
CA VAL A 7 0.04 -2.51 26.46
C VAL A 7 0.07 -4.00 26.12
N GLY A 8 0.95 -4.37 25.18
CA GLY A 8 0.99 -5.70 24.57
C GLY A 8 1.68 -6.82 25.36
N LEU A 9 1.63 -6.81 26.70
CA LEU A 9 2.17 -7.92 27.52
C LEU A 9 1.24 -8.28 28.68
N VAL A 10 0.89 -9.57 28.72
CA VAL A 10 -0.02 -10.26 29.65
C VAL A 10 0.31 -9.93 31.10
N GLY A 11 -0.57 -9.17 31.75
CA GLY A 11 -0.44 -8.74 33.14
C GLY A 11 -1.77 -8.69 33.90
N HIS A 12 -2.90 -8.86 33.21
CA HIS A 12 -4.22 -8.51 33.72
C HIS A 12 -4.73 -9.41 34.87
N HIS A 13 -4.07 -10.53 35.13
CA HIS A 13 -4.37 -11.39 36.26
C HIS A 13 -3.58 -11.02 37.53
N VAL A 14 -2.53 -10.19 37.46
CA VAL A 14 -1.70 -9.85 38.63
C VAL A 14 -2.37 -8.80 39.52
N GLY A 15 -2.68 -9.19 40.76
CA GLY A 15 -3.19 -8.35 41.85
C GLY A 15 -2.12 -7.84 42.82
N ARG A 16 -2.52 -7.14 43.90
CA ARG A 16 -1.59 -6.39 44.78
C ARG A 16 -0.58 -7.27 45.53
N ASN A 17 -0.94 -8.52 45.80
CA ASN A 17 -0.10 -9.52 46.46
C ASN A 17 0.15 -10.75 45.56
N GLY A 18 0.00 -10.59 44.24
CA GLY A 18 -0.08 -11.73 43.33
C GLY A 18 -1.27 -12.65 43.65
N ARG A 19 -2.35 -12.11 44.24
CA ARG A 19 -3.64 -12.77 44.51
C ARG A 19 -4.76 -11.74 44.53
N THR A 20 -5.96 -12.10 44.04
CA THR A 20 -7.18 -11.32 44.23
C THR A 20 -8.03 -11.85 45.40
N PRO A 21 -8.89 -11.02 46.02
CA PRO A 21 -9.67 -11.43 47.21
C PRO A 21 -10.66 -12.58 46.95
N THR A 22 -11.11 -12.73 45.70
CA THR A 22 -12.13 -13.71 45.30
C THR A 22 -11.58 -14.84 44.44
N ALA A 23 -10.35 -14.72 43.92
CA ALA A 23 -9.65 -15.76 43.17
C ALA A 23 -8.12 -15.58 43.25
N PRO A 24 -7.32 -16.66 43.28
CA PRO A 24 -5.88 -16.51 43.13
C PRO A 24 -5.56 -15.84 41.79
N SER A 25 -4.72 -14.80 41.79
CA SER A 25 -4.06 -14.33 40.56
C SER A 25 -3.28 -15.51 40.01
N SER A 26 -3.64 -15.93 38.81
CA SER A 26 -3.23 -17.19 38.22
C SER A 26 -2.99 -16.96 36.72
N GLY A 27 -2.23 -17.84 36.08
CA GLY A 27 -1.82 -17.68 34.68
C GLY A 27 -0.35 -17.26 34.53
N PHE A 28 0.04 -16.84 33.32
CA PHE A 28 1.43 -16.51 32.96
C PHE A 28 1.84 -15.06 33.29
N CYS A 29 0.97 -14.30 33.94
CA CYS A 29 1.16 -12.88 34.20
C CYS A 29 2.15 -12.66 35.36
N LEU A 30 3.26 -11.97 35.10
CA LEU A 30 4.29 -11.66 36.12
C LEU A 30 4.10 -10.29 36.78
N LEU A 31 3.54 -9.33 36.05
CA LEU A 31 3.43 -7.93 36.45
C LEU A 31 2.28 -7.26 35.71
N ASN A 32 1.52 -6.38 36.39
CA ASN A 32 0.36 -5.71 35.80
C ASN A 32 0.79 -4.45 35.02
N ASN A 33 1.35 -4.65 33.82
CA ASN A 33 1.88 -3.56 32.99
C ASN A 33 0.86 -2.46 32.71
N VAL A 34 -0.40 -2.83 32.45
CA VAL A 34 -1.44 -1.87 32.07
C VAL A 34 -1.80 -0.96 33.24
N VAL A 35 -1.89 -1.50 34.46
CA VAL A 35 -2.08 -0.69 35.67
C VAL A 35 -0.85 0.16 35.96
N ILE A 36 0.36 -0.39 35.85
CA ILE A 36 1.60 0.38 36.06
C ILE A 36 1.64 1.57 35.09
N GLY A 37 1.33 1.36 33.81
CA GLY A 37 1.25 2.41 32.80
C GLY A 37 0.17 3.44 33.11
N ALA A 38 -1.02 3.00 33.50
CA ALA A 38 -2.14 3.88 33.85
C ALA A 38 -1.83 4.76 35.07
N LEU A 39 -1.24 4.19 36.12
CA LEU A 39 -0.85 4.94 37.31
C LEU A 39 0.36 5.84 37.07
N HIS A 40 1.32 5.41 36.25
CA HIS A 40 2.44 6.24 35.85
C HIS A 40 1.99 7.46 35.02
N ALA A 41 1.05 7.27 34.09
CA ALA A 41 0.51 8.38 33.29
C ALA A 41 -0.12 9.47 34.17
N ARG A 42 -0.76 9.09 35.28
CA ARG A 42 -1.33 10.02 36.28
C ARG A 42 -0.29 10.84 37.06
N MET A 43 1.00 10.50 36.95
CA MET A 43 2.07 11.36 37.46
C MET A 43 2.26 12.61 36.58
N HIS A 44 1.76 12.60 35.34
CA HIS A 44 1.79 13.77 34.48
C HIS A 44 0.71 14.80 34.90
N PRO A 45 1.03 16.10 35.05
CA PRO A 45 0.10 17.10 35.58
C PRO A 45 -1.22 17.25 34.82
N SER A 46 -1.26 16.87 33.54
CA SER A 46 -2.44 16.98 32.68
C SER A 46 -3.33 15.73 32.66
N VAL A 47 -2.98 14.67 33.38
CA VAL A 47 -3.69 13.38 33.37
C VAL A 47 -4.24 13.12 34.76
N THR A 48 -5.54 13.32 34.94
CA THR A 48 -6.22 13.14 36.23
C THR A 48 -6.93 11.79 36.28
N ARG A 49 -7.61 11.41 35.20
CA ARG A 49 -8.46 10.22 35.09
C ARG A 49 -7.95 9.28 34.00
N VAL A 50 -7.84 8.00 34.34
CA VAL A 50 -7.43 6.95 33.39
C VAL A 50 -8.49 5.87 33.32
N ALA A 51 -8.72 5.33 32.14
CA ALA A 51 -9.55 4.15 31.93
C ALA A 51 -8.68 2.98 31.48
N VAL A 52 -8.97 1.76 31.93
CA VAL A 52 -8.40 0.52 31.40
C VAL A 52 -9.53 -0.31 30.83
N LEU A 53 -9.48 -0.56 29.52
CA LEU A 53 -10.37 -1.45 28.81
C LEU A 53 -9.64 -2.76 28.56
N ASP A 54 -10.10 -3.81 29.22
CA ASP A 54 -9.61 -5.18 29.11
C ASP A 54 -10.52 -5.97 28.17
N TRP A 55 -9.92 -6.48 27.10
CA TRP A 55 -10.58 -7.24 26.07
C TRP A 55 -9.80 -8.52 25.86
N ASP A 56 -10.20 -9.57 26.57
CA ASP A 56 -9.47 -10.84 26.63
C ASP A 56 -10.51 -11.95 26.83
N ILE A 57 -10.24 -13.18 26.39
CA ILE A 57 -11.19 -14.26 26.65
C ILE A 57 -11.30 -14.56 28.15
N HIS A 58 -10.23 -14.30 28.91
CA HIS A 58 -10.17 -14.44 30.36
C HIS A 58 -10.43 -13.09 31.05
N HIS A 59 -11.14 -13.12 32.16
CA HIS A 59 -11.37 -11.92 32.96
C HIS A 59 -10.05 -11.34 33.52
N GLY A 60 -9.77 -10.05 33.27
CA GLY A 60 -8.69 -9.28 33.89
C GLY A 60 -8.87 -8.98 35.39
N ASN A 61 -9.10 -10.03 36.19
CA ASN A 61 -9.41 -9.98 37.62
C ASN A 61 -8.35 -9.25 38.47
N GLY A 62 -7.07 -9.32 38.09
CA GLY A 62 -6.00 -8.61 38.79
C GLY A 62 -6.00 -7.11 38.50
N THR A 63 -6.26 -6.72 37.25
CA THR A 63 -6.45 -5.31 36.87
C THR A 63 -7.67 -4.73 37.57
N GLU A 64 -8.78 -5.46 37.61
CA GLU A 64 -9.97 -5.06 38.34
C GLU A 64 -9.63 -4.79 39.82
N GLU A 65 -9.00 -5.74 40.52
CA GLU A 65 -8.63 -5.60 41.93
C GLU A 65 -7.81 -4.32 42.19
N LEU A 66 -6.80 -4.07 41.34
CA LEU A 66 -5.89 -2.96 41.54
C LEU A 66 -6.53 -1.59 41.31
N LEU A 67 -7.57 -1.51 40.47
CA LEU A 67 -8.25 -0.26 40.11
C LEU A 67 -9.57 -0.06 40.84
N ARG A 68 -10.17 -1.12 41.40
CA ARG A 68 -11.44 -1.06 42.11
C ARG A 68 -11.41 -0.05 43.26
N GLY A 69 -12.40 0.82 43.28
CA GLY A 69 -12.56 1.84 44.33
C GLY A 69 -11.69 3.08 44.16
N ASP A 70 -10.84 3.18 43.14
CA ASP A 70 -10.12 4.43 42.83
C ASP A 70 -11.02 5.37 42.00
N PRO A 71 -11.47 6.53 42.53
CA PRO A 71 -12.37 7.43 41.83
C PRO A 71 -11.75 8.09 40.60
N ARG A 72 -10.43 7.95 40.41
CA ARG A 72 -9.67 8.48 39.27
C ARG A 72 -9.29 7.40 38.26
N SER A 73 -9.78 6.18 38.44
CA SER A 73 -9.56 5.06 37.51
C SER A 73 -10.89 4.44 37.11
N PHE A 74 -11.05 4.07 35.84
CA PHE A 74 -12.17 3.28 35.34
C PHE A 74 -11.63 1.96 34.80
N PHE A 75 -12.30 0.84 35.06
CA PHE A 75 -11.95 -0.45 34.49
C PHE A 75 -13.18 -1.07 33.86
N ALA A 76 -13.03 -1.55 32.63
CA ALA A 76 -14.03 -2.40 32.00
C ALA A 76 -13.39 -3.66 31.43
N SER A 77 -14.04 -4.80 31.57
CA SER A 77 -13.59 -6.06 30.97
C SER A 77 -14.70 -6.74 30.17
N ILE A 78 -14.38 -7.21 28.97
CA ILE A 78 -15.24 -8.07 28.15
C ILE A 78 -14.54 -9.42 28.05
N HIS A 79 -15.17 -10.48 28.54
CA HIS A 79 -14.57 -11.81 28.64
C HIS A 79 -15.62 -12.93 28.67
N LEU A 80 -15.18 -14.18 28.53
CA LEU A 80 -16.05 -15.34 28.68
C LEU A 80 -16.29 -15.61 30.17
N TYR A 81 -17.56 -15.66 30.57
CA TYR A 81 -17.97 -15.99 31.94
C TYR A 81 -18.85 -17.24 31.96
N HIS A 82 -18.20 -18.37 32.27
CA HIS A 82 -18.85 -19.65 32.56
C HIS A 82 -18.24 -20.22 33.84
N ASN A 83 -19.02 -20.91 34.68
CA ASN A 83 -18.61 -21.35 36.02
C ASN A 83 -17.37 -22.27 36.08
N ASP A 84 -16.89 -22.76 34.94
CA ASP A 84 -15.69 -23.59 34.82
C ASP A 84 -14.57 -22.95 33.98
N PHE A 85 -14.80 -21.77 33.39
CA PHE A 85 -13.81 -21.09 32.55
C PHE A 85 -12.92 -20.21 33.42
N PHE A 86 -11.60 -20.37 33.27
CA PHE A 86 -10.62 -19.61 34.03
C PHE A 86 -10.80 -18.09 33.80
N PRO A 87 -10.66 -17.21 34.81
CA PRO A 87 -10.42 -17.47 36.23
C PRO A 87 -11.68 -17.73 37.07
N GLY A 88 -12.86 -17.85 36.46
CA GLY A 88 -14.13 -18.09 37.15
C GLY A 88 -14.71 -16.85 37.85
N THR A 89 -14.27 -15.64 37.46
CA THR A 89 -14.71 -14.36 38.03
C THR A 89 -15.17 -13.42 36.92
N GLY A 90 -15.78 -12.29 37.29
CA GLY A 90 -16.26 -11.27 36.34
C GLY A 90 -17.70 -11.49 35.82
N PRO A 91 -18.69 -11.87 36.66
CA PRO A 91 -20.08 -11.86 36.18
C PRO A 91 -20.45 -10.48 35.64
N THR A 92 -21.35 -10.42 34.66
CA THR A 92 -21.85 -9.16 34.12
C THR A 92 -22.38 -8.27 35.23
N ALA A 93 -21.73 -7.13 35.45
CA ALA A 93 -22.01 -6.22 36.53
C ALA A 93 -21.47 -4.82 36.21
N SER A 94 -22.13 -3.79 36.75
CA SER A 94 -21.63 -2.42 36.78
C SER A 94 -21.67 -1.93 38.21
N ASP A 95 -20.48 -1.69 38.79
CA ASP A 95 -20.33 -1.29 40.18
C ASP A 95 -19.25 -0.20 40.30
N ALA A 96 -19.68 1.00 40.67
CA ALA A 96 -18.86 2.20 40.80
C ALA A 96 -17.99 2.47 39.57
N ASN A 97 -16.71 2.13 39.63
CA ASN A 97 -15.73 2.38 38.57
C ASN A 97 -15.37 1.12 37.77
N ILE A 98 -16.11 0.02 37.98
CA ILE A 98 -15.90 -1.29 37.36
C ILE A 98 -17.10 -1.67 36.49
N VAL A 99 -16.86 -2.06 35.24
CA VAL A 99 -17.88 -2.59 34.33
C VAL A 99 -17.42 -3.92 33.73
N ASN A 100 -18.05 -5.02 34.11
CA ASN A 100 -17.79 -6.33 33.53
C ASN A 100 -18.91 -6.74 32.59
N VAL A 101 -18.52 -7.26 31.43
CA VAL A 101 -19.39 -7.88 30.44
C VAL A 101 -18.99 -9.35 30.32
N GLY A 102 -19.61 -10.18 31.15
CA GLY A 102 -19.39 -11.63 31.15
C GLY A 102 -20.25 -12.30 30.08
N LEU A 103 -19.63 -12.67 28.97
CA LEU A 103 -20.29 -13.34 27.85
C LEU A 103 -20.61 -14.80 28.18
N GLN A 104 -21.80 -15.27 27.82
CA GLN A 104 -22.17 -16.69 27.96
C GLN A 104 -21.82 -17.47 26.68
N ASN A 105 -21.32 -18.70 26.84
CA ASN A 105 -21.05 -19.60 25.71
C ASN A 105 -22.37 -20.16 25.14
N ALA A 106 -22.92 -19.52 24.11
CA ALA A 106 -24.18 -19.93 23.49
C ALA A 106 -24.02 -21.02 22.40
N GLY A 107 -22.81 -21.48 22.07
CA GLY A 107 -22.59 -22.51 21.03
C GLY A 107 -23.04 -22.15 19.61
N LEU A 108 -23.43 -20.89 19.38
CA LEU A 108 -23.95 -20.38 18.10
C LEU A 108 -22.88 -19.66 17.27
N GLY A 109 -21.61 -19.66 17.72
CA GLY A 109 -20.59 -18.74 17.21
C GLY A 109 -20.94 -17.33 17.65
N SER A 110 -20.31 -16.82 18.71
CA SER A 110 -20.72 -15.55 19.28
C SER A 110 -20.16 -14.36 18.49
N GLY A 111 -20.89 -13.93 17.49
CA GLY A 111 -21.25 -12.51 17.38
C GLY A 111 -22.45 -12.24 18.30
N SER A 112 -22.37 -12.64 19.58
CA SER A 112 -23.41 -12.31 20.53
C SER A 112 -23.43 -10.80 20.64
N GLU A 113 -24.55 -10.19 20.26
CA GLU A 113 -24.98 -8.88 20.69
C GLU A 113 -24.59 -8.71 22.16
N TYR A 114 -23.46 -8.05 22.42
CA TYR A 114 -23.23 -7.46 23.73
C TYR A 114 -23.79 -6.06 23.59
N ASP A 115 -24.65 -5.77 24.54
CA ASP A 115 -25.55 -4.66 24.46
C ASP A 115 -24.74 -3.44 24.93
N ASP A 116 -24.29 -2.61 23.97
CA ASP A 116 -23.33 -1.49 24.15
C ASP A 116 -23.71 -0.48 25.26
N TRP A 117 -24.94 -0.56 25.80
CA TRP A 117 -25.52 0.38 26.76
C TRP A 117 -24.83 0.41 28.12
N LEU A 118 -24.01 -0.59 28.49
CA LEU A 118 -23.34 -0.60 29.79
C LEU A 118 -21.97 0.05 29.77
N LEU A 119 -21.13 -0.29 28.78
CA LEU A 119 -19.71 0.09 28.77
C LEU A 119 -19.50 1.52 28.29
N PHE A 120 -19.96 1.85 27.08
CA PHE A 120 -19.69 3.16 26.49
C PHE A 120 -20.35 4.29 27.27
N PRO A 121 -21.62 4.18 27.72
CA PRO A 121 -22.23 5.22 28.56
C PRO A 121 -21.51 5.42 29.90
N ALA A 122 -21.04 4.34 30.54
CA ALA A 122 -20.28 4.45 31.79
C ALA A 122 -18.91 5.12 31.58
N MET A 123 -18.21 4.78 30.50
CA MET A 123 -16.93 5.39 30.13
C MET A 123 -17.10 6.86 29.71
N GLU A 124 -18.17 7.18 28.98
CA GLU A 124 -18.54 8.56 28.62
C GLU A 124 -18.87 9.38 29.85
N ALA A 125 -19.58 8.82 30.84
CA ALA A 125 -19.84 9.49 32.11
C ALA A 125 -18.55 9.70 32.92
N PHE A 126 -17.61 8.74 32.86
CA PHE A 126 -16.33 8.84 33.55
C PHE A 126 -15.40 9.91 32.95
N GLN A 127 -15.50 10.20 31.64
CA GLN A 127 -14.68 11.18 30.90
C GLN A 127 -13.15 11.00 31.12
N PRO A 128 -12.54 9.85 30.77
CA PRO A 128 -11.11 9.64 30.98
C PRO A 128 -10.25 10.61 30.17
N ASP A 129 -9.08 10.99 30.71
CA ASP A 129 -8.07 11.76 29.98
C ASP A 129 -7.24 10.85 29.07
N ILE A 130 -7.05 9.60 29.50
CA ILE A 130 -6.36 8.54 28.75
C ILE A 130 -7.09 7.21 28.93
N ILE A 131 -7.25 6.46 27.85
CA ILE A 131 -7.71 5.07 27.83
C ILE A 131 -6.53 4.15 27.55
N PHE A 132 -6.37 3.13 28.37
CA PHE A 132 -5.45 2.03 28.18
C PHE A 132 -6.21 0.82 27.68
N ILE A 133 -5.66 0.09 26.71
CA ILE A 133 -6.23 -1.16 26.22
C ILE A 133 -5.31 -2.32 26.63
N SER A 134 -5.91 -3.30 27.30
CA SER A 134 -5.35 -4.64 27.54
C SER A 134 -6.09 -5.58 26.59
N ALA A 135 -5.42 -6.15 25.59
CA ALA A 135 -6.06 -6.97 24.55
C ALA A 135 -5.41 -8.37 24.48
N GLY A 136 -6.21 -9.41 24.73
CA GLY A 136 -5.87 -10.82 24.54
C GLY A 136 -6.20 -11.29 23.13
N PHE A 137 -5.30 -12.10 22.55
CA PHE A 137 -5.48 -12.69 21.21
C PHE A 137 -5.94 -14.14 21.24
N ASP A 138 -6.00 -14.74 22.43
CA ASP A 138 -6.43 -16.12 22.70
C ASP A 138 -7.95 -16.32 22.52
N GLY A 139 -8.72 -15.26 22.27
CA GLY A 139 -10.09 -15.35 21.75
C GLY A 139 -10.18 -15.82 20.29
N HIS A 140 -9.08 -15.85 19.54
CA HIS A 140 -9.11 -16.17 18.12
C HIS A 140 -9.63 -17.59 17.83
N LYS A 141 -10.37 -17.77 16.72
CA LYS A 141 -10.97 -19.06 16.33
C LYS A 141 -9.97 -20.21 16.17
N ASP A 142 -8.73 -19.89 15.81
CA ASP A 142 -7.66 -20.87 15.58
C ASP A 142 -6.81 -21.07 16.85
N ASP A 143 -7.11 -20.34 17.94
CA ASP A 143 -6.53 -20.60 19.25
C ASP A 143 -7.13 -21.86 19.87
N ILE A 144 -6.30 -22.68 20.52
CA ILE A 144 -6.71 -23.97 21.08
C ILE A 144 -7.69 -23.78 22.26
N LEU A 145 -7.54 -22.69 23.03
CA LEU A 145 -8.41 -22.36 24.15
C LEU A 145 -9.63 -21.56 23.66
N GLY A 146 -9.42 -20.54 22.82
CA GLY A 146 -10.51 -19.72 22.25
C GLY A 146 -11.46 -20.50 21.34
N GLY A 147 -10.92 -21.32 20.45
CA GLY A 147 -11.66 -22.17 19.54
C GLY A 147 -12.37 -23.35 20.22
N CYS A 148 -11.96 -23.77 21.41
CA CYS A 148 -12.68 -24.79 22.19
C CYS A 148 -13.72 -24.20 23.15
N ALA A 149 -13.47 -22.99 23.67
CA ALA A 149 -14.37 -22.34 24.63
C ALA A 149 -15.54 -21.61 23.97
N ALA A 150 -15.42 -21.17 22.70
CA ALA A 150 -16.44 -20.38 22.01
C ALA A 150 -17.36 -21.20 21.06
N VAL A 151 -17.07 -22.48 20.80
CA VAL A 151 -17.86 -23.30 19.86
C VAL A 151 -17.83 -24.79 20.20
N SER A 152 -19.01 -25.37 20.41
CA SER A 152 -19.22 -26.82 20.45
C SER A 152 -19.19 -27.46 19.05
N ASN A 153 -19.13 -26.66 17.99
CA ASN A 153 -19.07 -27.08 16.60
C ASN A 153 -17.84 -26.49 15.89
N ARG A 154 -16.86 -27.33 15.54
CA ARG A 154 -15.65 -26.95 14.78
C ARG A 154 -15.92 -26.34 13.40
N ALA A 155 -17.14 -26.50 12.86
CA ALA A 155 -17.54 -25.94 11.57
C ALA A 155 -18.15 -24.53 11.68
N VAL A 156 -18.34 -24.01 12.90
CA VAL A 156 -18.86 -22.65 13.13
C VAL A 156 -17.68 -21.74 13.50
N PRO A 157 -17.43 -20.63 12.77
CA PRO A 157 -16.36 -19.71 13.13
C PRO A 157 -16.61 -19.13 14.52
N ALA A 158 -15.65 -19.26 15.44
CA ALA A 158 -15.66 -18.49 16.68
C ALA A 158 -15.46 -17.02 16.33
N GLY A 159 -16.49 -16.21 16.53
CA GLY A 159 -16.49 -14.77 16.29
C GLY A 159 -15.93 -13.97 17.47
N TYR A 160 -14.86 -14.41 18.12
CA TYR A 160 -14.10 -13.45 18.93
C TYR A 160 -13.21 -12.66 17.98
N VAL A 161 -13.67 -11.44 17.69
CA VAL A 161 -12.94 -10.36 17.02
C VAL A 161 -12.75 -10.59 15.51
N GLU A 162 -13.70 -10.12 14.69
CA GLU A 162 -13.30 -9.44 13.46
C GLU A 162 -12.50 -8.22 13.92
N ALA A 163 -11.19 -8.38 14.06
CA ALA A 163 -10.29 -7.28 14.38
C ALA A 163 -10.59 -6.18 13.38
N HIS A 164 -11.20 -5.09 13.87
CA HIS A 164 -11.39 -3.94 13.03
C HIS A 164 -9.97 -3.58 12.57
N GLN A 165 -9.68 -3.71 11.26
CA GLN A 165 -8.34 -3.57 10.67
C GLN A 165 -7.69 -2.18 10.92
N ASN A 166 -8.32 -1.33 11.73
CA ASN A 166 -7.96 0.02 12.07
C ASN A 166 -7.97 0.19 13.60
N LEU A 167 -7.02 -0.44 14.30
CA LEU A 167 -6.85 -0.29 15.76
C LEU A 167 -6.62 1.17 16.20
N ARG A 168 -6.15 2.05 15.30
CA ARG A 168 -6.05 3.52 15.50
C ARG A 168 -5.22 3.97 16.71
N ILE A 169 -4.36 3.11 17.25
CA ILE A 169 -3.47 3.38 18.40
C ILE A 169 -2.41 4.46 18.07
N GLY A 170 -2.19 4.76 16.78
CA GLY A 170 -1.13 5.69 16.37
C GLY A 170 0.28 5.10 16.48
N VAL A 171 0.37 3.81 16.76
CA VAL A 171 1.59 3.00 16.80
C VAL A 171 1.60 2.10 15.56
N GLY A 172 2.74 2.03 14.88
CA GLY A 172 2.97 1.09 13.77
C GLY A 172 4.26 0.31 13.97
N SER A 173 4.64 -0.53 13.01
CA SER A 173 5.82 -1.40 13.13
C SER A 173 7.10 -0.63 13.50
N LYS A 174 7.28 0.59 12.97
CA LYS A 174 8.43 1.43 13.34
C LYS A 174 8.44 1.78 14.83
N SER A 175 7.30 2.15 15.39
CA SER A 175 7.19 2.46 16.83
C SER A 175 7.53 1.23 17.68
N VAL A 176 7.06 0.04 17.28
CA VAL A 176 7.36 -1.23 17.98
C VAL A 176 8.86 -1.54 17.91
N VAL A 177 9.48 -1.42 16.73
CA VAL A 177 10.93 -1.64 16.56
C VAL A 177 11.75 -0.66 17.40
N MET A 178 11.34 0.61 17.49
CA MET A 178 11.99 1.57 18.37
C MET A 178 11.84 1.19 19.85
N ALA A 179 10.62 0.83 20.29
CA ALA A 179 10.37 0.40 21.66
C ALA A 179 11.23 -0.82 22.04
N LEU A 180 11.32 -1.82 21.15
CA LEU A 180 12.20 -2.97 21.31
C LEU A 180 13.67 -2.55 21.37
N ALA A 181 14.14 -1.67 20.49
CA ALA A 181 15.52 -1.20 20.56
C ALA A 181 15.81 -0.54 21.94
N HIS A 182 14.89 0.27 22.44
CA HIS A 182 15.03 0.91 23.75
C HIS A 182 15.00 -0.09 24.92
N SER A 183 14.17 -1.14 24.87
CA SER A 183 14.08 -2.12 25.97
C SER A 183 15.32 -2.99 26.15
N PHE A 184 16.18 -3.07 25.13
CA PHE A 184 17.46 -3.81 25.17
C PHE A 184 18.69 -2.89 25.33
N ALA A 185 18.45 -1.58 25.49
CA ALA A 185 19.48 -0.59 25.83
C ALA A 185 19.59 -0.40 27.34
N ASP A 186 20.74 0.09 27.81
CA ASP A 186 20.93 0.43 29.22
C ASP A 186 20.08 1.66 29.57
N ALA A 187 19.43 1.66 30.74
CA ALA A 187 18.48 2.71 31.13
C ALA A 187 19.09 4.13 31.13
N ASP A 188 20.40 4.22 31.40
CA ASP A 188 21.14 5.48 31.51
C ASP A 188 21.90 5.84 30.22
N ALA A 189 21.68 5.12 29.11
CA ALA A 189 22.39 5.37 27.86
C ALA A 189 22.07 6.75 27.28
N ASP A 190 23.10 7.53 26.97
CA ASP A 190 22.95 8.84 26.36
C ASP A 190 22.54 8.74 24.87
N LYS A 191 21.90 9.79 24.35
CA LYS A 191 21.38 9.80 22.97
C LYS A 191 22.45 9.48 21.92
N PRO A 192 23.69 10.03 21.97
CA PRO A 192 24.73 9.69 21.02
C PRO A 192 25.07 8.20 20.95
N SER A 193 25.19 7.52 22.10
CA SER A 193 25.52 6.08 22.15
C SER A 193 24.34 5.20 21.72
N LEU A 194 23.13 5.68 21.91
CA LEU A 194 21.90 4.97 21.57
C LEU A 194 21.59 4.96 20.06
N GLN A 195 21.96 6.02 19.34
CA GLN A 195 21.65 6.17 17.91
C GLN A 195 22.18 5.03 17.03
N PRO A 196 23.48 4.63 17.11
CA PRO A 196 24.00 3.50 16.32
C PRO A 196 23.32 2.17 16.63
N TRP A 197 22.95 1.95 17.90
CA TRP A 197 22.23 0.77 18.35
C TRP A 197 20.83 0.72 17.74
N VAL A 198 20.03 1.78 17.94
CA VAL A 198 18.67 1.89 17.41
C VAL A 198 18.64 1.77 15.90
N ALA A 199 19.60 2.41 15.20
CA ALA A 199 19.74 2.29 13.76
C ALA A 199 20.04 0.84 13.32
N SER A 200 20.83 0.10 14.09
CA SER A 200 21.16 -1.31 13.79
C SER A 200 19.94 -2.22 13.97
N VAL A 201 19.15 -2.03 15.03
CA VAL A 201 17.89 -2.77 15.26
C VAL A 201 16.86 -2.45 14.17
N ALA A 202 16.72 -1.17 13.79
CA ALA A 202 15.87 -0.78 12.69
C ALA A 202 16.31 -1.40 11.35
N ALA A 203 17.62 -1.41 11.09
CA ALA A 203 18.19 -2.02 9.89
C ALA A 203 17.93 -3.54 9.87
N ALA A 204 18.09 -4.23 11.01
CA ALA A 204 17.79 -5.66 11.13
C ALA A 204 16.35 -5.98 10.75
N TYR A 205 15.37 -5.28 11.35
CA TYR A 205 13.96 -5.47 11.01
C TYR A 205 13.66 -5.12 9.55
N SER A 206 14.29 -4.07 9.01
CA SER A 206 14.07 -3.69 7.61
C SER A 206 14.61 -4.73 6.61
N GLN A 207 15.63 -5.50 6.99
CA GLN A 207 16.20 -6.59 6.20
C GLN A 207 15.44 -7.91 6.40
N ARG A 208 14.84 -8.12 7.57
CA ARG A 208 14.00 -9.28 7.92
C ARG A 208 12.80 -8.80 8.75
N PRO A 209 11.68 -8.39 8.12
CA PRO A 209 10.54 -7.76 8.79
C PRO A 209 9.63 -8.79 9.47
N ILE A 210 10.23 -9.65 10.30
CA ILE A 210 9.60 -10.69 11.10
C ILE A 210 9.95 -10.36 12.55
N PHE A 211 8.95 -10.14 13.40
CA PHE A 211 9.19 -9.73 14.79
C PHE A 211 9.80 -10.87 15.61
N GLU A 212 9.40 -12.10 15.34
CA GLU A 212 9.91 -13.31 15.99
C GLU A 212 11.43 -13.44 15.76
N ASP A 213 11.88 -13.29 14.51
CA ASP A 213 13.30 -13.29 14.14
C ASP A 213 14.07 -12.13 14.80
N LEU A 214 13.46 -10.93 14.87
CA LEU A 214 14.08 -9.79 15.55
C LEU A 214 14.25 -10.04 17.04
N VAL A 215 13.21 -10.52 17.72
CA VAL A 215 13.22 -10.79 19.17
C VAL A 215 14.20 -11.91 19.51
N GLU A 216 14.25 -12.98 18.71
CA GLU A 216 15.24 -14.05 18.85
C GLU A 216 16.67 -13.50 18.72
N THR A 217 16.92 -12.68 17.69
CA THR A 217 18.23 -12.06 17.47
C THR A 217 18.62 -11.13 18.64
N LEU A 218 17.67 -10.34 19.16
CA LEU A 218 17.88 -9.44 20.30
C LEU A 218 18.20 -10.22 21.60
N GLY A 219 17.63 -11.41 21.78
CA GLY A 219 17.95 -12.27 22.93
C GLY A 219 19.44 -12.62 23.03
N HIS A 220 20.12 -12.81 21.89
CA HIS A 220 21.54 -13.13 21.86
C HIS A 220 22.46 -11.96 22.27
N VAL A 221 21.98 -10.72 22.23
CA VAL A 221 22.81 -9.55 22.56
C VAL A 221 22.77 -9.17 24.03
N LEU A 222 21.93 -9.81 24.85
CA LEU A 222 21.76 -9.51 26.28
C LEU A 222 23.07 -9.66 27.08
N ALA A 223 23.91 -10.63 26.70
CA ALA A 223 25.18 -10.90 27.36
C ALA A 223 26.34 -10.01 26.87
N LEU A 224 26.11 -9.16 25.85
CA LEU A 224 27.17 -8.33 25.28
C LEU A 224 27.41 -7.06 26.10
N PRO A 225 28.67 -6.65 26.30
CA PRO A 225 29.05 -5.68 27.33
C PRO A 225 28.77 -4.21 26.98
N SER A 226 28.46 -3.89 25.72
CA SER A 226 28.25 -2.50 25.28
C SER A 226 27.26 -2.41 24.13
N LEU A 227 26.61 -1.25 23.98
CA LEU A 227 25.72 -0.97 22.85
C LEU A 227 26.42 -1.12 21.49
N ASP A 228 27.71 -0.78 21.40
CA ASP A 228 28.47 -0.95 20.16
C ASP A 228 28.70 -2.44 19.83
N ALA A 229 29.05 -3.26 20.82
CA ALA A 229 29.16 -4.72 20.64
C ALA A 229 27.82 -5.34 20.25
N LYS A 230 26.73 -4.92 20.91
CA LYS A 230 25.35 -5.33 20.56
C LYS A 230 25.03 -4.95 19.11
N ALA A 231 25.29 -3.70 18.73
CA ALA A 231 25.04 -3.21 17.38
C ALA A 231 25.86 -3.96 16.32
N GLY A 232 27.14 -4.26 16.61
CA GLY A 232 28.01 -5.07 15.77
C GLY A 232 27.48 -6.48 15.55
N TYR A 233 27.00 -7.14 16.61
CA TYR A 233 26.38 -8.45 16.52
C TYR A 233 25.12 -8.44 15.65
N ILE A 234 24.22 -7.46 15.86
CA ILE A 234 23.01 -7.31 15.06
C ILE A 234 23.36 -7.15 13.58
N ARG A 235 24.30 -6.26 13.24
CA ARG A 235 24.74 -6.05 11.84
C ARG A 235 25.31 -7.31 11.20
N ALA A 236 26.02 -8.14 11.96
CA ALA A 236 26.62 -9.37 11.45
C ALA A 236 25.61 -10.52 11.22
N ASN A 237 24.49 -10.53 11.96
CA ASN A 237 23.57 -11.69 12.01
C ASN A 237 22.17 -11.42 11.42
N THR A 238 21.94 -10.25 10.82
CA THR A 238 20.62 -9.83 10.31
C THR A 238 20.60 -9.50 8.82
N ALA A 239 21.55 -10.07 8.08
CA ALA A 239 21.57 -9.97 6.63
C ALA A 239 20.31 -10.60 5.99
N PRO A 240 19.92 -10.19 4.78
CA PRO A 240 18.82 -10.80 4.05
C PRO A 240 19.04 -12.30 3.84
N LYS A 241 17.93 -13.06 3.86
CA LYS A 241 17.93 -14.50 3.66
C LYS A 241 16.81 -14.89 2.66
N PRO A 242 17.09 -15.73 1.65
CA PRO A 242 16.04 -16.28 0.78
C PRO A 242 14.89 -16.90 1.59
N GLY A 243 13.65 -16.62 1.18
CA GLY A 243 12.44 -17.01 1.92
C GLY A 243 11.95 -16.02 2.97
N THR A 244 12.74 -15.00 3.34
CA THR A 244 12.31 -13.88 4.19
C THR A 244 12.37 -12.58 3.40
N PRO A 245 11.26 -11.83 3.25
CA PRO A 245 11.25 -10.62 2.44
C PRO A 245 12.15 -9.54 3.04
N VAL A 246 12.64 -8.63 2.21
CA VAL A 246 13.33 -7.39 2.58
C VAL A 246 12.37 -6.22 2.35
N GLN A 247 12.29 -5.27 3.28
CA GLN A 247 11.43 -4.10 3.10
C GLN A 247 11.86 -3.27 1.88
N THR A 248 10.90 -2.94 1.02
CA THR A 248 11.18 -2.26 -0.24
C THR A 248 11.72 -0.83 -0.04
N MET A 249 12.79 -0.48 -0.74
CA MET A 249 13.32 0.89 -0.80
C MET A 249 12.42 1.78 -1.66
N LEU A 250 12.18 3.01 -1.21
CA LEU A 250 11.22 3.94 -1.82
C LEU A 250 11.92 5.17 -2.42
N GLY A 251 11.53 5.53 -3.64
CA GLY A 251 12.00 6.76 -4.28
C GLY A 251 11.30 8.03 -3.78
N TYR A 252 12.06 9.10 -3.59
CA TYR A 252 11.55 10.43 -3.27
C TYR A 252 10.93 11.11 -4.51
N PRO A 253 9.70 11.65 -4.44
CA PRO A 253 9.08 12.32 -5.58
C PRO A 253 9.75 13.66 -5.89
N VAL A 254 10.04 13.92 -7.17
CA VAL A 254 10.65 15.18 -7.62
C VAL A 254 9.81 15.80 -8.72
N SER A 255 9.63 17.13 -8.63
CA SER A 255 8.69 17.86 -9.49
C SER A 255 9.34 18.67 -10.60
N THR A 256 10.67 18.69 -10.70
CA THR A 256 11.39 19.39 -11.77
C THR A 256 12.69 18.67 -12.10
N LEU A 257 13.12 18.73 -13.38
CA LEU A 257 14.41 18.17 -13.79
C LEU A 257 15.59 18.84 -13.07
N HIS A 258 15.50 20.14 -12.83
CA HIS A 258 16.52 20.91 -12.11
C HIS A 258 16.80 20.34 -10.70
N GLN A 259 15.76 19.95 -9.96
CA GLN A 259 15.91 19.34 -8.63
C GLN A 259 16.64 17.98 -8.69
N ILE A 260 16.50 17.23 -9.79
CA ILE A 260 17.21 15.95 -9.99
C ILE A 260 18.69 16.25 -10.16
N THR A 261 19.03 17.15 -11.09
CA THR A 261 20.42 17.58 -11.33
C THR A 261 21.07 18.09 -10.05
N GLN A 262 20.41 18.98 -9.31
CA GLN A 262 20.95 19.53 -8.06
C GLN A 262 21.17 18.45 -6.98
N ARG A 263 20.34 17.41 -6.94
CA ARG A 263 20.49 16.32 -5.97
C ARG A 263 21.55 15.32 -6.38
N MET A 264 21.56 14.90 -7.64
CA MET A 264 22.50 13.91 -8.16
C MET A 264 23.94 14.44 -8.13
N ARG A 265 24.14 15.75 -8.30
CA ARG A 265 25.43 16.44 -8.09
C ARG A 265 26.03 16.28 -6.68
N LYS A 266 25.24 15.95 -5.67
CA LYS A 266 25.72 15.84 -4.27
C LYS A 266 26.32 14.47 -3.96
N TYR A 267 26.10 13.47 -4.81
CA TYR A 267 26.59 12.10 -4.61
C TYR A 267 27.93 11.91 -5.30
N ALA A 268 28.76 10.98 -4.80
CA ALA A 268 30.11 10.81 -5.30
C ALA A 268 30.05 10.26 -6.73
N GLY A 269 30.85 10.84 -7.63
CA GLY A 269 30.82 10.52 -9.05
C GLY A 269 29.76 11.26 -9.86
N GLY A 270 28.70 11.79 -9.23
CA GLY A 270 27.68 12.58 -9.94
C GLY A 270 27.00 11.83 -11.08
N VAL A 271 27.00 10.49 -11.08
CA VAL A 271 26.37 9.66 -12.11
C VAL A 271 25.15 8.95 -11.52
N ALA A 272 24.04 8.92 -12.26
CA ALA A 272 22.86 8.18 -11.87
C ALA A 272 22.32 7.33 -13.02
N ALA A 273 21.84 6.13 -12.70
CA ALA A 273 21.04 5.33 -13.62
C ALA A 273 19.63 5.93 -13.72
N CYS A 274 19.23 6.29 -14.93
CA CYS A 274 17.88 6.71 -15.26
C CYS A 274 17.13 5.53 -15.87
N GLU A 275 16.32 4.85 -15.05
CA GLU A 275 15.55 3.68 -15.44
C GLU A 275 14.09 4.02 -15.73
N TYR A 276 13.50 3.28 -16.67
CA TYR A 276 12.08 3.40 -16.97
C TYR A 276 11.25 3.02 -15.75
N LYS A 277 10.28 3.87 -15.41
CA LYS A 277 9.34 3.63 -14.33
C LYS A 277 8.07 2.97 -14.85
N TYR A 278 8.06 1.64 -14.87
CA TYR A 278 6.91 0.84 -15.29
C TYR A 278 5.67 1.01 -14.36
N ASP A 279 4.45 0.92 -14.90
CA ASP A 279 3.15 0.90 -14.17
C ASP A 279 2.73 -0.55 -13.93
N GLY A 280 3.26 -1.18 -12.88
CA GLY A 280 3.05 -2.60 -12.61
C GLY A 280 2.89 -2.96 -11.14
N ALA A 281 3.05 -4.24 -10.84
CA ALA A 281 3.14 -4.77 -9.50
C ALA A 281 4.60 -5.04 -9.15
N ARG A 282 5.16 -4.29 -8.19
CA ARG A 282 6.49 -4.57 -7.63
C ARG A 282 6.50 -5.92 -6.91
N LEU A 283 7.37 -6.81 -7.35
CA LEU A 283 7.60 -8.13 -6.79
C LEU A 283 9.04 -8.27 -6.30
N GLN A 284 9.20 -8.99 -5.20
CA GLN A 284 10.48 -9.44 -4.70
C GLN A 284 10.55 -10.96 -4.80
N ILE A 285 11.55 -11.48 -5.51
CA ILE A 285 11.64 -12.87 -5.93
C ILE A 285 12.85 -13.51 -5.26
N HIS A 286 12.61 -14.59 -4.54
CA HIS A 286 13.61 -15.33 -3.78
C HIS A 286 13.70 -16.72 -4.40
N VAL A 287 14.90 -17.09 -4.82
CA VAL A 287 15.17 -18.43 -5.36
C VAL A 287 16.29 -19.06 -4.55
N SER A 288 16.15 -20.32 -4.16
CA SER A 288 17.21 -21.11 -3.54
C SER A 288 17.20 -22.54 -4.08
N LYS A 289 18.32 -23.01 -4.62
CA LYS A 289 18.50 -24.44 -4.93
C LYS A 289 18.61 -25.18 -3.61
N ARG A 290 17.69 -26.13 -3.34
CA ARG A 290 17.80 -26.98 -2.14
C ARG A 290 19.10 -27.77 -2.21
N THR A 291 19.99 -27.57 -1.25
CA THR A 291 21.13 -28.46 -1.02
C THR A 291 20.60 -29.73 -0.37
N VAL A 292 20.87 -30.89 -0.96
CA VAL A 292 20.46 -32.19 -0.42
C VAL A 292 21.27 -32.47 0.85
N SER A 293 20.78 -32.04 2.02
CA SER A 293 21.25 -32.52 3.31
C SER A 293 20.28 -33.58 3.84
N HIS A 294 20.67 -34.85 3.67
CA HIS A 294 20.15 -36.06 4.32
C HIS A 294 18.63 -36.14 4.60
N MET A 295 17.85 -36.54 3.59
CA MET A 295 16.93 -37.69 3.61
C MET A 295 16.00 -37.62 2.39
N THR A 296 16.00 -38.70 1.61
CA THR A 296 15.17 -38.99 0.41
C THR A 296 15.31 -38.07 -0.82
N PRO A 297 15.59 -38.61 -2.02
CA PRO A 297 15.55 -37.86 -3.27
C PRO A 297 14.09 -37.68 -3.72
N THR A 298 13.57 -36.46 -3.65
CA THR A 298 12.34 -36.07 -4.38
C THR A 298 12.73 -35.18 -5.56
N ASN A 299 12.15 -35.47 -6.73
CA ASN A 299 12.36 -34.81 -8.02
C ASN A 299 11.83 -33.36 -8.06
N GLU A 300 12.35 -32.41 -7.30
CA GLU A 300 11.78 -31.06 -7.27
C GLU A 300 12.81 -29.94 -7.51
N GLY A 301 12.38 -28.95 -8.30
CA GLY A 301 13.16 -27.81 -8.77
C GLY A 301 13.56 -26.82 -7.66
N PRO A 302 14.00 -25.60 -8.01
CA PRO A 302 14.43 -24.61 -7.03
C PRO A 302 13.27 -24.16 -6.12
N ASP A 303 13.58 -23.90 -4.85
CA ASP A 303 12.64 -23.31 -3.89
C ASP A 303 12.40 -21.84 -4.26
N LEU A 304 11.15 -21.49 -4.56
CA LEU A 304 10.72 -20.18 -5.05
C LEU A 304 9.74 -19.55 -4.04
N ALA A 305 10.05 -18.33 -3.62
CA ALA A 305 9.12 -17.47 -2.89
C ALA A 305 9.03 -16.11 -3.56
N VAL A 306 7.80 -15.61 -3.71
CA VAL A 306 7.51 -14.31 -4.32
C VAL A 306 6.76 -13.47 -3.29
N PHE A 307 7.16 -12.21 -3.13
CA PHE A 307 6.54 -11.28 -2.20
C PHE A 307 6.06 -10.01 -2.90
N SER A 308 4.93 -9.48 -2.44
CA SER A 308 4.41 -8.19 -2.85
C SER A 308 5.27 -7.05 -2.31
N ARG A 309 5.01 -5.84 -2.79
CA ARG A 309 5.59 -4.59 -2.27
C ARG A 309 5.52 -4.44 -0.74
N ASN A 310 4.46 -4.97 -0.12
CA ASN A 310 4.20 -4.85 1.31
C ASN A 310 4.72 -6.06 2.10
N CYS A 311 5.64 -6.84 1.50
CA CYS A 311 6.20 -8.05 2.10
C CYS A 311 5.17 -9.19 2.30
N GLU A 312 4.02 -9.13 1.63
CA GLU A 312 3.03 -10.21 1.67
C GLU A 312 3.46 -11.34 0.73
N ARG A 313 3.38 -12.59 1.20
CA ARG A 313 3.73 -13.74 0.38
C ARG A 313 2.67 -13.97 -0.70
N ILE A 314 3.10 -14.07 -1.95
CA ILE A 314 2.26 -14.42 -3.08
C ILE A 314 2.08 -15.95 -3.10
N PRO A 315 0.84 -16.46 -3.08
CA PRO A 315 0.55 -17.90 -3.15
C PRO A 315 1.03 -18.56 -4.45
N ALA A 316 1.29 -19.87 -4.40
CA ALA A 316 1.81 -20.63 -5.55
C ALA A 316 0.81 -20.76 -6.71
N ASP A 317 -0.49 -20.69 -6.42
CA ASP A 317 -1.60 -20.69 -7.38
C ASP A 317 -1.88 -19.30 -7.98
N HIS A 318 -1.16 -18.27 -7.54
CA HIS A 318 -1.32 -16.92 -8.06
C HIS A 318 -0.64 -16.76 -9.43
N LYS A 319 -1.30 -16.06 -10.38
CA LYS A 319 -0.79 -15.84 -11.75
C LYS A 319 0.62 -15.24 -11.83
N TYR A 320 1.00 -14.41 -10.84
CA TYR A 320 2.37 -13.89 -10.76
C TYR A 320 3.37 -14.99 -10.46
N PHE A 321 3.06 -15.87 -9.52
CA PHE A 321 3.94 -16.98 -9.15
C PHE A 321 4.18 -17.88 -10.36
N ASP A 322 3.11 -18.28 -11.05
CA ASP A 322 3.17 -19.09 -12.27
C ASP A 322 4.03 -18.44 -13.37
N THR A 323 3.84 -17.14 -13.60
CA THR A 323 4.66 -16.40 -14.59
C THR A 323 6.13 -16.40 -14.20
N ILE A 324 6.46 -16.18 -12.92
CA ILE A 324 7.84 -16.21 -12.43
C ILE A 324 8.44 -17.61 -12.57
N SER A 325 7.75 -18.66 -12.13
CA SER A 325 8.26 -20.04 -12.19
C SER A 325 8.48 -20.50 -13.62
N THR A 326 7.57 -20.14 -14.54
CA THR A 326 7.55 -20.66 -15.91
C THR A 326 8.39 -19.82 -16.87
N HIS A 327 8.49 -18.50 -16.63
CA HIS A 327 9.09 -17.57 -17.60
C HIS A 327 10.24 -16.73 -17.07
N VAL A 328 10.57 -16.77 -15.78
CA VAL A 328 11.70 -16.01 -15.22
C VAL A 328 12.79 -16.94 -14.70
N VAL A 329 12.44 -17.86 -13.81
CA VAL A 329 13.39 -18.81 -13.20
C VAL A 329 14.20 -19.62 -14.23
N PRO A 330 13.64 -20.05 -15.39
CA PRO A 330 14.41 -20.78 -16.40
C PRO A 330 15.56 -19.98 -17.05
N TYR A 331 15.52 -18.64 -16.99
CA TYR A 331 16.59 -17.77 -17.51
C TYR A 331 17.69 -17.49 -16.48
N MET A 332 17.57 -18.05 -15.27
CA MET A 332 18.59 -17.93 -14.23
C MET A 332 19.82 -18.77 -14.59
N ASN A 333 21.00 -18.19 -14.49
CA ASN A 333 22.25 -18.83 -14.86
C ASN A 333 22.62 -19.97 -13.91
N ALA A 334 23.29 -20.99 -14.43
CA ALA A 334 23.61 -22.22 -13.69
C ALA A 334 24.41 -22.01 -12.40
N HIS A 335 25.27 -20.98 -12.35
CA HIS A 335 26.09 -20.65 -11.18
C HIS A 335 25.31 -20.01 -10.02
N VAL A 336 24.05 -19.62 -10.23
CA VAL A 336 23.22 -19.03 -9.18
C VAL A 336 22.65 -20.16 -8.32
N GLU A 337 23.02 -20.19 -7.05
CA GLU A 337 22.52 -21.13 -6.06
C GLU A 337 21.38 -20.53 -5.24
N SER A 338 21.51 -19.26 -4.86
CA SER A 338 20.48 -18.53 -4.13
C SER A 338 20.50 -17.05 -4.45
N ILE A 339 19.34 -16.41 -4.56
CA ILE A 339 19.23 -15.00 -4.97
C ILE A 339 17.97 -14.34 -4.42
N ILE A 340 18.06 -13.03 -4.17
CA ILE A 340 16.91 -12.14 -3.91
C ILE A 340 16.97 -11.00 -4.92
N VAL A 341 15.97 -10.91 -5.81
CA VAL A 341 15.87 -9.84 -6.81
C VAL A 341 14.55 -9.09 -6.71
N GLU A 342 14.56 -7.85 -7.19
CA GLU A 342 13.36 -7.04 -7.34
C GLU A 342 13.06 -6.76 -8.81
N GLY A 343 11.76 -6.76 -9.14
CA GLY A 343 11.28 -6.41 -10.47
C GLY A 343 9.86 -5.88 -10.45
N GLU A 344 9.45 -5.28 -11.56
CA GLU A 344 8.08 -4.82 -11.79
C GLU A 344 7.38 -5.79 -12.75
N MET A 345 6.29 -6.42 -12.30
CA MET A 345 5.44 -7.24 -13.15
C MET A 345 4.44 -6.34 -13.87
N VAL A 346 4.44 -6.37 -15.20
CA VAL A 346 3.66 -5.45 -16.05
C VAL A 346 2.76 -6.26 -16.97
N ALA A 347 1.51 -5.83 -17.17
CA ALA A 347 0.65 -6.44 -18.17
C ALA A 347 1.13 -6.03 -19.56
N VAL A 348 1.12 -6.96 -20.51
CA VAL A 348 1.55 -6.72 -21.88
C VAL A 348 0.55 -7.31 -22.87
N ALA A 349 0.48 -6.73 -24.06
CA ALA A 349 -0.32 -7.28 -25.15
C ALA A 349 0.15 -8.72 -25.48
N ASP A 350 -0.80 -9.60 -25.77
CA ASP A 350 -0.52 -11.00 -26.11
C ASP A 350 -0.26 -11.19 -27.61
N ASP A 351 0.58 -10.31 -28.16
CA ASP A 351 0.97 -10.29 -29.55
C ASP A 351 2.48 -10.06 -29.70
N GLN A 352 2.96 -9.94 -30.94
CA GLN A 352 4.38 -9.68 -31.20
C GLN A 352 4.84 -8.28 -30.75
N THR A 353 3.92 -7.34 -30.51
CA THR A 353 4.26 -5.98 -30.10
C THR A 353 4.67 -5.92 -28.63
N GLN A 354 4.11 -6.81 -27.79
CA GLN A 354 4.29 -6.81 -26.33
C GLN A 354 4.07 -5.41 -25.72
N GLN A 355 3.16 -4.62 -26.29
CA GLN A 355 2.86 -3.27 -25.81
C GLN A 355 2.48 -3.31 -24.33
N LEU A 356 2.99 -2.36 -23.54
CA LEU A 356 2.67 -2.26 -22.12
C LEU A 356 1.19 -1.90 -21.94
N LEU A 357 0.51 -2.60 -21.04
CA LEU A 357 -0.89 -2.36 -20.71
C LEU A 357 -1.01 -1.71 -19.32
N PRO A 358 -2.06 -0.92 -19.07
CA PRO A 358 -2.26 -0.27 -17.77
C PRO A 358 -2.31 -1.25 -16.60
N PHE A 359 -1.87 -0.81 -15.42
CA PHE A 359 -1.86 -1.62 -14.20
C PHE A 359 -3.22 -2.26 -13.87
N GLN A 360 -4.35 -1.61 -14.21
CA GLN A 360 -5.68 -2.19 -13.95
C GLN A 360 -5.88 -3.55 -14.64
N THR A 361 -5.21 -3.79 -15.77
CA THR A 361 -5.25 -5.08 -16.48
C THR A 361 -4.74 -6.21 -15.59
N LEU A 362 -3.70 -5.95 -14.78
CA LEU A 362 -3.17 -6.91 -13.80
C LEU A 362 -4.15 -7.22 -12.67
N GLN A 363 -5.17 -6.39 -12.43
CA GLN A 363 -6.16 -6.62 -11.38
C GLN A 363 -7.34 -7.48 -11.84
N THR A 364 -7.41 -7.79 -13.14
CA THR A 364 -8.47 -8.63 -13.69
C THR A 364 -8.19 -10.12 -13.43
N ASN A 365 -9.26 -10.92 -13.31
CA ASN A 365 -9.17 -12.38 -13.14
C ASN A 365 -8.99 -13.12 -14.48
N GLY A 366 -8.98 -12.41 -15.61
CA GLY A 366 -8.80 -13.00 -16.94
C GLY A 366 -7.34 -13.36 -17.22
N HIS A 367 -7.13 -14.19 -18.25
CA HIS A 367 -5.79 -14.44 -18.77
C HIS A 367 -5.18 -13.12 -19.24
N THR A 368 -4.12 -12.70 -18.56
CA THR A 368 -3.37 -11.48 -18.86
C THR A 368 -1.94 -11.90 -19.10
N ALA A 369 -1.45 -11.63 -20.30
CA ALA A 369 -0.04 -11.72 -20.64
C ALA A 369 0.77 -10.74 -19.77
N MET A 370 1.88 -11.18 -19.18
CA MET A 370 2.66 -10.35 -18.24
C MET A 370 4.16 -10.50 -18.46
N CYS A 371 4.92 -9.42 -18.29
CA CYS A 371 6.37 -9.42 -18.38
C CYS A 371 6.97 -8.87 -17.07
N LEU A 372 8.00 -9.54 -16.56
CA LEU A 372 8.78 -9.03 -15.43
C LEU A 372 9.95 -8.19 -15.94
N PHE A 373 10.04 -6.94 -15.47
CA PHE A 373 11.18 -6.06 -15.66
C PHE A 373 12.02 -5.98 -14.36
N ALA A 374 13.13 -6.71 -14.29
CA ALA A 374 13.99 -6.75 -13.11
C ALA A 374 14.93 -5.53 -13.01
N PHE A 375 15.12 -5.01 -11.79
CA PHE A 375 15.83 -3.73 -11.58
C PHE A 375 16.79 -3.68 -10.38
N ASP A 376 16.83 -4.67 -9.49
CA ASP A 376 17.83 -4.71 -8.40
C ASP A 376 18.09 -6.16 -7.92
N CYS A 377 19.24 -6.39 -7.29
CA CYS A 377 19.64 -7.65 -6.67
C CYS A 377 20.16 -7.38 -5.25
N LEU A 378 19.50 -7.96 -4.25
CA LEU A 378 19.74 -7.67 -2.83
C LEU A 378 20.61 -8.73 -2.15
N TYR A 379 20.70 -9.92 -2.74
CA TYR A 379 21.43 -11.05 -2.19
C TYR A 379 21.78 -12.02 -3.33
N LEU A 380 22.98 -12.57 -3.32
CA LEU A 380 23.44 -13.57 -4.28
C LEU A 380 24.41 -14.55 -3.62
N ASN A 381 24.15 -15.86 -3.74
CA ASN A 381 25.02 -16.97 -3.35
C ASN A 381 25.66 -16.80 -1.96
N GLY A 382 24.85 -16.66 -0.91
CA GLY A 382 25.36 -16.49 0.46
C GLY A 382 25.73 -15.06 0.84
N THR A 383 25.80 -14.14 -0.13
CA THR A 383 26.31 -12.78 0.09
C THR A 383 25.20 -11.74 0.03
N SER A 384 25.05 -10.97 1.12
CA SER A 384 24.20 -9.78 1.12
C SER A 384 24.81 -8.67 0.26
N LEU A 385 23.99 -8.10 -0.63
CA LEU A 385 24.36 -6.98 -1.48
C LEU A 385 23.73 -5.66 -1.02
N VAL A 386 22.90 -5.65 0.03
CA VAL A 386 22.19 -4.43 0.51
C VAL A 386 23.15 -3.27 0.78
N HIS A 387 24.32 -3.54 1.35
CA HIS A 387 25.34 -2.53 1.65
C HIS A 387 26.25 -2.18 0.48
N ARG A 388 26.13 -2.87 -0.67
CA ARG A 388 26.92 -2.61 -1.87
C ARG A 388 26.32 -1.45 -2.68
N PRO A 389 27.15 -0.64 -3.36
CA PRO A 389 26.70 0.36 -4.34
C PRO A 389 25.72 -0.21 -5.36
N PHE A 390 24.78 0.62 -5.84
CA PHE A 390 23.77 0.18 -6.80
C PHE A 390 24.37 -0.42 -8.08
N GLN A 391 25.48 0.13 -8.59
CA GLN A 391 26.17 -0.42 -9.76
C GLN A 391 26.60 -1.89 -9.58
N ASP A 392 27.07 -2.26 -8.38
CA ASP A 392 27.51 -3.63 -8.07
C ASP A 392 26.31 -4.57 -8.01
N ARG A 393 25.20 -4.10 -7.41
CA ARG A 393 23.94 -4.86 -7.34
C ARG A 393 23.33 -5.07 -8.72
N ARG A 394 23.36 -4.05 -9.58
CA ARG A 394 22.94 -4.13 -10.98
C ARG A 394 23.82 -5.11 -11.75
N ALA A 395 25.15 -5.04 -11.59
CA ALA A 395 26.06 -6.01 -12.22
C ALA A 395 25.78 -7.45 -11.76
N ALA A 396 25.51 -7.67 -10.47
CA ALA A 396 25.13 -8.97 -9.93
C ALA A 396 23.81 -9.49 -10.51
N LEU A 397 22.80 -8.61 -10.68
CA LEU A 397 21.54 -8.95 -11.35
C LEU A 397 21.78 -9.43 -12.79
N HIS A 398 22.57 -8.69 -13.56
CA HIS A 398 22.89 -9.01 -14.94
C HIS A 398 23.75 -10.27 -15.08
N ALA A 399 24.64 -10.54 -14.13
CA ALA A 399 25.40 -11.77 -14.09
C ALA A 399 24.53 -12.99 -13.76
N ALA A 400 23.49 -12.80 -12.92
CA ALA A 400 22.63 -13.89 -12.46
C ALA A 400 21.65 -14.42 -13.52
N PHE A 401 21.30 -13.63 -14.53
CA PHE A 401 20.30 -14.01 -15.54
C PHE A 401 20.78 -13.77 -16.97
N THR A 402 20.32 -14.63 -17.88
CA THR A 402 20.46 -14.42 -19.33
C THR A 402 19.06 -14.33 -19.95
N PRO A 403 18.47 -13.13 -20.08
CA PRO A 403 17.15 -12.95 -20.68
C PRO A 403 17.10 -13.46 -22.12
N PRO A 404 15.90 -13.80 -22.65
CA PRO A 404 15.75 -14.19 -24.04
C PRO A 404 16.22 -13.07 -24.98
N SER A 405 17.11 -13.39 -25.92
CA SER A 405 17.69 -12.41 -26.85
C SER A 405 16.62 -11.81 -27.78
N THR A 406 16.60 -10.47 -27.90
CA THR A 406 15.93 -9.71 -28.96
C THR A 406 16.72 -9.83 -30.27
N SER A 407 16.85 -11.02 -30.84
CA SER A 407 17.44 -11.13 -32.18
C SER A 407 16.37 -10.82 -33.22
N THR A 408 16.38 -9.59 -33.75
CA THR A 408 15.93 -9.32 -35.12
C THR A 408 16.59 -10.32 -36.05
N THR A 409 15.78 -11.14 -36.71
CA THR A 409 16.19 -12.14 -37.68
C THR A 409 16.84 -11.45 -38.90
N SER A 410 18.14 -11.17 -38.83
CA SER A 410 18.97 -11.07 -40.04
C SER A 410 19.42 -12.48 -40.40
N THR A 411 18.58 -13.21 -41.12
CA THR A 411 18.98 -14.45 -41.78
C THR A 411 20.04 -14.14 -42.83
N LEU A 412 21.30 -14.52 -42.55
CA LEU A 412 22.25 -14.83 -43.62
C LEU A 412 21.70 -16.04 -44.41
N PRO A 413 21.74 -16.03 -45.76
CA PRO A 413 21.20 -17.13 -46.55
C PRO A 413 22.05 -18.39 -46.35
N GLY A 414 21.42 -19.51 -45.96
CA GLY A 414 22.02 -20.84 -46.11
C GLY A 414 22.23 -21.69 -44.85
N GLN A 415 21.73 -21.32 -43.67
CA GLN A 415 21.73 -22.24 -42.52
C GLN A 415 20.39 -22.98 -42.37
N PRO A 416 20.41 -24.30 -42.06
CA PRO A 416 19.19 -25.06 -41.84
C PRO A 416 18.44 -24.56 -40.60
N PRO A 417 17.10 -24.60 -40.57
CA PRO A 417 16.31 -24.16 -39.44
C PRO A 417 16.65 -24.99 -38.20
N ARG A 418 17.05 -24.32 -37.11
CA ARG A 418 17.17 -24.95 -35.79
C ARG A 418 15.77 -25.43 -35.35
N SER A 419 15.75 -26.55 -34.64
CA SER A 419 14.53 -27.25 -34.19
C SER A 419 13.55 -26.33 -33.43
N PRO A 420 12.23 -26.54 -33.56
CA PRO A 420 11.19 -25.73 -32.95
C PRO A 420 11.07 -26.06 -31.46
N ARG A 421 12.07 -25.68 -30.65
CA ARG A 421 11.78 -25.39 -29.24
C ARG A 421 10.97 -24.10 -29.27
N GLN A 422 9.67 -24.22 -28.98
CA GLN A 422 8.70 -23.12 -28.83
C GLN A 422 9.43 -21.87 -28.32
N GLN A 423 9.56 -20.82 -29.15
CA GLN A 423 10.06 -19.54 -28.71
C GLN A 423 9.05 -19.00 -27.71
N LEU A 424 9.30 -19.23 -26.42
CA LEU A 424 8.52 -18.66 -25.34
C LEU A 424 8.52 -17.14 -25.52
N PRO A 425 7.37 -16.46 -25.37
CA PRO A 425 7.32 -15.00 -25.46
C PRO A 425 8.30 -14.36 -24.46
N GLN A 426 8.83 -13.17 -24.80
CA GLN A 426 9.80 -12.44 -23.97
C GLN A 426 9.14 -11.86 -22.70
N ARG A 427 8.86 -12.74 -21.74
CA ARG A 427 8.15 -12.47 -20.49
C ARG A 427 9.10 -12.09 -19.33
N PHE A 428 10.39 -11.93 -19.61
CA PHE A 428 11.41 -11.52 -18.66
C PHE A 428 12.43 -10.61 -19.34
N GLN A 429 12.65 -9.42 -18.77
CA GLN A 429 13.60 -8.42 -19.26
C GLN A 429 14.27 -7.70 -18.07
N PHE A 430 15.41 -7.07 -18.32
CA PHE A 430 15.92 -6.04 -17.40
C PHE A 430 15.21 -4.72 -17.71
N VAL A 431 15.09 -3.86 -16.71
CA VAL A 431 14.59 -2.50 -16.94
C VAL A 431 15.45 -1.76 -17.96
N GLN A 432 14.81 -1.00 -18.84
CA GLN A 432 15.52 -0.07 -19.73
C GLN A 432 16.17 1.03 -18.88
N SER A 433 17.45 1.29 -19.12
CA SER A 433 18.29 2.15 -18.29
C SER A 433 19.31 2.92 -19.11
N GLN A 434 19.49 4.20 -18.81
CA GLN A 434 20.60 5.00 -19.31
C GLN A 434 21.30 5.72 -18.16
N ASP A 435 22.63 5.58 -18.08
CA ASP A 435 23.43 6.28 -17.08
C ASP A 435 23.70 7.72 -17.53
N VAL A 436 23.43 8.68 -16.65
CA VAL A 436 23.58 10.13 -16.90
C VAL A 436 24.58 10.70 -15.90
N SER A 437 25.60 11.40 -16.42
CA SER A 437 26.55 12.17 -15.61
C SER A 437 26.06 13.59 -15.38
N PHE A 438 26.18 14.08 -14.15
CA PHE A 438 25.78 15.40 -13.69
C PHE A 438 26.98 16.27 -13.24
N SER A 439 28.22 15.88 -13.58
CA SER A 439 29.46 16.54 -13.15
C SER A 439 29.57 18.01 -13.56
N LEU A 440 30.40 18.75 -12.80
CA LEU A 440 30.67 20.19 -12.96
C LEU A 440 31.62 20.45 -14.14
N HIS A 441 31.09 20.64 -15.34
CA HIS A 441 31.79 21.37 -16.39
C HIS A 441 30.84 22.41 -16.98
N GLU A 442 30.68 23.53 -16.26
CA GLU A 442 30.38 24.81 -16.89
C GLU A 442 31.69 25.60 -16.76
N ASP A 443 32.53 25.52 -17.80
CA ASP A 443 33.62 26.47 -17.96
C ASP A 443 32.97 27.81 -18.34
N PRO A 444 33.15 28.91 -17.58
CA PRO A 444 32.43 30.15 -17.83
C PRO A 444 32.82 30.86 -19.14
N ASP A 445 33.89 30.40 -19.81
CA ASP A 445 34.52 31.07 -20.95
C ASP A 445 34.34 30.34 -22.30
N THR A 446 33.45 29.33 -22.41
CA THR A 446 33.13 28.71 -23.71
C THR A 446 31.88 29.32 -24.33
N ASP A 447 32.11 30.42 -25.07
CA ASP A 447 31.15 31.01 -26.00
C ASP A 447 30.62 29.98 -27.02
N GLU A 448 29.29 30.02 -27.20
CA GLU A 448 28.54 29.78 -28.44
C GLU A 448 28.97 28.59 -29.34
N ASN A 449 28.64 27.36 -28.92
CA ASN A 449 28.51 26.21 -29.84
C ASN A 449 27.15 25.51 -29.63
N GLU A 450 26.25 25.61 -30.63
CA GLU A 450 24.93 24.95 -30.62
C GLU A 450 25.02 23.42 -30.46
N ASP A 451 26.12 22.81 -30.89
CA ASP A 451 26.36 21.36 -30.77
C ASP A 451 26.70 20.90 -29.34
N LEU A 452 27.24 21.76 -28.46
CA LEU A 452 27.55 21.40 -27.06
C LEU A 452 26.30 21.49 -26.14
N LEU A 453 25.31 22.30 -26.50
CA LEU A 453 24.00 22.36 -25.82
C LEU A 453 23.16 21.08 -26.05
N SER A 454 23.51 20.26 -27.04
CA SER A 454 22.84 18.99 -27.35
C SER A 454 23.07 17.89 -26.30
N ASN A 455 24.17 17.96 -25.54
CA ASN A 455 24.62 16.93 -24.59
C ASN A 455 24.55 17.35 -23.11
N SER A 456 23.80 18.40 -22.76
CA SER A 456 23.64 18.77 -21.36
C SER A 456 22.94 17.65 -20.55
N PRO A 457 23.30 17.43 -19.27
CA PRO A 457 22.65 16.41 -18.43
C PRO A 457 21.13 16.60 -18.33
N ALA A 458 20.67 17.85 -18.37
CA ALA A 458 19.26 18.19 -18.36
C ALA A 458 18.55 17.75 -19.66
N LYS A 459 19.17 17.97 -20.82
CA LYS A 459 18.63 17.55 -22.11
C LYS A 459 18.65 16.04 -22.28
N LEU A 460 19.72 15.37 -21.85
CA LEU A 460 19.78 13.92 -21.82
C LEU A 460 18.69 13.33 -20.92
N LEU A 461 18.52 13.86 -19.71
CA LEU A 461 17.47 13.44 -18.80
C LEU A 461 16.06 13.67 -19.38
N GLN A 462 15.85 14.80 -20.08
CA GLN A 462 14.60 15.08 -20.79
C GLN A 462 14.35 14.07 -21.91
N ASN A 463 15.38 13.71 -22.70
CA ASN A 463 15.27 12.73 -23.78
C ASN A 463 14.93 11.33 -23.24
N VAL A 464 15.58 10.91 -22.16
CA VAL A 464 15.30 9.61 -21.50
C VAL A 464 13.90 9.58 -20.92
N LEU A 465 13.47 10.68 -20.29
CA LEU A 465 12.13 10.79 -19.76
C LEU A 465 11.09 10.73 -20.88
N GLN A 466 11.36 11.39 -22.00
CA GLN A 466 10.50 11.35 -23.17
C GLN A 466 10.39 9.93 -23.74
N ALA A 467 11.53 9.27 -23.97
CA ALA A 467 11.57 7.91 -24.47
C ALA A 467 10.85 6.91 -23.54
N ALA A 468 10.89 7.13 -22.21
CA ALA A 468 10.14 6.32 -21.26
C ALA A 468 8.62 6.54 -21.39
N VAL A 469 8.19 7.79 -21.55
CA VAL A 469 6.78 8.14 -21.75
C VAL A 469 6.24 7.61 -23.07
N ASP A 470 7.03 7.70 -24.14
CA ASP A 470 6.67 7.17 -25.47
C ASP A 470 6.58 5.63 -25.48
N ALA A 471 7.25 4.98 -24.53
CA ALA A 471 7.16 3.55 -24.27
C ALA A 471 6.10 3.17 -23.22
N ASP A 472 5.08 4.03 -23.01
CA ASP A 472 3.96 3.80 -22.09
C ASP A 472 4.37 3.57 -20.60
N CYS A 473 5.49 4.14 -20.16
CA CYS A 473 5.90 4.13 -18.74
C CYS A 473 5.40 5.38 -17.97
N GLU A 474 5.31 5.29 -16.64
CA GLU A 474 4.89 6.42 -15.79
C GLU A 474 5.88 7.60 -15.78
N GLY A 475 7.14 7.34 -16.13
CA GLY A 475 8.25 8.29 -16.09
C GLY A 475 9.58 7.59 -15.78
N LEU A 476 10.40 8.16 -14.89
CA LEU A 476 11.73 7.64 -14.56
C LEU A 476 11.93 7.37 -13.07
N MET A 477 12.72 6.33 -12.80
CA MET A 477 13.43 6.10 -11.54
C MET A 477 14.89 6.52 -11.73
N VAL A 478 15.34 7.53 -11.00
CA VAL A 478 16.75 8.00 -11.05
C VAL A 478 17.47 7.52 -9.82
N LYS A 479 18.51 6.69 -9.99
CA LYS A 479 19.23 6.01 -8.90
C LYS A 479 20.70 6.40 -8.90
N ALA A 480 21.19 6.97 -7.80
CA ALA A 480 22.63 7.20 -7.60
C ALA A 480 23.39 5.86 -7.65
N LEU A 481 24.45 5.77 -8.47
CA LEU A 481 25.16 4.51 -8.73
C LEU A 481 26.00 4.02 -7.56
N ASP A 482 26.54 4.95 -6.77
CA ASP A 482 27.48 4.74 -5.66
C ASP A 482 26.79 4.44 -4.32
N GLU A 483 25.47 4.52 -4.26
CA GLU A 483 24.72 4.44 -2.99
C GLU A 483 24.17 3.03 -2.69
N PRO A 484 24.18 2.62 -1.40
CA PRO A 484 23.64 1.33 -0.97
C PRO A 484 22.11 1.29 -1.00
N TYR A 485 21.57 0.07 -0.94
CA TYR A 485 20.15 -0.15 -0.75
C TYR A 485 19.77 0.17 0.70
N LYS A 486 18.68 0.89 0.92
CA LYS A 486 18.21 1.29 2.27
C LYS A 486 16.81 0.71 2.46
N PRO A 487 16.68 -0.52 2.98
CA PRO A 487 15.40 -1.20 3.10
C PRO A 487 14.40 -0.39 3.94
N GLY A 488 13.13 -0.38 3.52
CA GLY A 488 12.03 0.32 4.23
C GLY A 488 12.14 1.84 4.30
N CYS A 489 13.17 2.43 3.69
CA CYS A 489 13.44 3.86 3.71
C CYS A 489 13.01 4.53 2.42
N ARG A 490 12.49 5.76 2.55
CA ARG A 490 12.38 6.68 1.42
C ARG A 490 13.63 7.53 1.35
N THR A 491 14.35 7.49 0.23
CA THR A 491 15.68 8.09 0.14
C THR A 491 15.74 9.15 -0.95
N HIS A 492 16.72 10.05 -0.85
CA HIS A 492 17.07 11.00 -1.91
C HIS A 492 18.02 10.40 -2.96
N THR A 493 18.50 9.17 -2.73
CA THR A 493 19.37 8.42 -3.65
C THR A 493 18.58 7.76 -4.76
N TRP A 494 17.29 7.47 -4.52
CA TRP A 494 16.32 7.07 -5.52
C TRP A 494 15.30 8.19 -5.67
N LEU A 495 15.19 8.77 -6.86
CA LEU A 495 14.19 9.76 -7.19
C LEU A 495 13.18 9.16 -8.14
N LYS A 496 11.92 9.56 -8.02
CA LYS A 496 10.87 9.20 -8.98
C LYS A 496 10.33 10.47 -9.63
N VAL A 497 10.34 10.45 -10.95
CA VAL A 497 9.83 11.51 -11.81
C VAL A 497 8.66 10.92 -12.54
N LYS A 498 7.51 11.57 -12.42
CA LYS A 498 6.32 11.23 -13.19
C LYS A 498 6.14 12.25 -14.29
N ARG A 499 5.48 11.83 -15.36
CA ARG A 499 5.14 12.72 -16.46
C ARG A 499 4.32 13.94 -16.02
N ASP A 500 3.49 13.81 -14.99
CA ASP A 500 2.67 14.89 -14.40
C ASP A 500 3.45 16.15 -13.99
N TYR A 501 4.79 16.08 -13.97
CA TYR A 501 5.68 17.18 -13.61
C TYR A 501 6.33 17.89 -14.81
N LEU A 502 6.13 17.40 -16.03
CA LEU A 502 6.55 18.10 -17.22
C LEU A 502 5.54 19.22 -17.53
N PRO A 503 5.98 20.45 -17.84
CA PRO A 503 5.07 21.48 -18.36
C PRO A 503 4.39 20.95 -19.62
N ALA A 504 3.09 21.21 -19.78
CA ALA A 504 2.31 20.76 -20.92
C ALA A 504 2.87 21.33 -22.23
N THR A 505 3.78 20.61 -22.87
CA THR A 505 4.19 20.90 -24.25
C THR A 505 3.21 20.24 -25.22
N PRO A 506 2.73 20.95 -26.26
CA PRO A 506 1.69 20.46 -27.18
C PRO A 506 2.03 19.13 -27.89
N CYS A 507 3.31 18.76 -27.94
CA CYS A 507 3.80 17.54 -28.58
C CYS A 507 3.85 16.31 -27.65
N MET A 508 3.50 16.45 -26.37
CA MET A 508 3.66 15.38 -25.37
C MET A 508 2.33 14.93 -24.78
N ALA A 509 1.36 14.63 -25.64
CA ALA A 509 0.07 14.03 -25.28
C ALA A 509 0.08 12.52 -25.55
N SER A 510 1.05 11.75 -25.02
CA SER A 510 0.86 10.30 -24.92
C SER A 510 -0.39 10.03 -24.05
N GLY A 511 -1.31 9.20 -24.51
CA GLY A 511 -2.71 9.11 -24.09
C GLY A 511 -2.98 8.55 -22.68
N MET A 512 -2.02 8.62 -21.76
CA MET A 512 -2.08 7.89 -20.48
C MET A 512 -2.45 8.75 -19.26
N PHE A 513 -2.32 10.09 -19.33
CA PHE A 513 -2.54 10.99 -18.18
C PHE A 513 -3.37 12.23 -18.54
N LEU A 514 -4.16 12.72 -17.58
CA LEU A 514 -5.01 13.91 -17.71
C LEU A 514 -4.16 15.18 -17.49
N PRO A 515 -3.88 15.98 -18.54
CA PRO A 515 -2.98 17.14 -18.42
C PRO A 515 -3.63 18.30 -17.64
N ASP A 516 -4.95 18.42 -17.72
CA ASP A 516 -5.72 19.53 -17.13
C ASP A 516 -6.39 19.14 -15.81
N SER A 517 -6.53 20.13 -14.92
CA SER A 517 -7.41 20.03 -13.76
C SER A 517 -8.88 20.11 -14.20
N LEU A 518 -9.75 19.41 -13.45
CA LEU A 518 -11.18 19.41 -13.66
C LEU A 518 -11.86 20.29 -12.62
N ASP A 519 -12.89 21.02 -13.02
CA ASP A 519 -13.69 21.84 -12.12
C ASP A 519 -14.99 21.09 -11.81
N LEU A 520 -15.07 20.46 -10.64
CA LEU A 520 -16.12 19.50 -10.29
C LEU A 520 -16.94 19.96 -9.08
N VAL A 521 -18.19 19.52 -9.00
CA VAL A 521 -19.13 19.91 -7.95
C VAL A 521 -19.15 18.86 -6.84
N PRO A 522 -18.88 19.20 -5.57
CA PRO A 522 -19.11 18.30 -4.45
C PRO A 522 -20.61 18.20 -4.16
N ILE A 523 -21.21 17.04 -4.42
CA ILE A 523 -22.66 16.83 -4.27
C ILE A 523 -23.02 15.94 -3.07
N ALA A 524 -22.03 15.28 -2.47
CA ALA A 524 -22.25 14.41 -1.31
C ALA A 524 -20.95 14.21 -0.51
N ALA A 525 -21.05 13.67 0.71
CA ALA A 525 -19.89 13.32 1.52
C ALA A 525 -20.03 12.00 2.28
N PHE A 526 -18.88 11.51 2.71
CA PHE A 526 -18.74 10.38 3.62
C PHE A 526 -18.14 10.88 4.93
N ARG A 527 -18.77 10.56 6.05
CA ARG A 527 -18.30 10.92 7.38
C ARG A 527 -16.92 10.31 7.62
N GLY A 528 -16.03 11.10 8.18
CA GLY A 528 -14.68 10.68 8.41
C GLY A 528 -14.61 9.57 9.46
N LYS A 529 -13.51 8.82 9.41
CA LYS A 529 -13.22 7.76 10.36
C LYS A 529 -11.88 8.06 11.05
N GLY A 530 -11.72 7.61 12.28
CA GLY A 530 -10.48 7.79 13.07
C GLY A 530 -10.21 9.25 13.37
N ARG A 531 -9.02 9.75 13.03
CA ARG A 531 -8.64 11.17 13.24
C ARG A 531 -9.59 12.17 12.58
N ARG A 532 -10.32 11.75 11.54
CA ARG A 532 -11.30 12.57 10.82
C ARG A 532 -12.74 12.37 11.28
N ALA A 533 -13.01 11.69 12.40
CA ALA A 533 -14.37 11.36 12.84
C ALA A 533 -15.30 12.58 13.03
N HIS A 534 -14.74 13.76 13.27
CA HIS A 534 -15.46 15.02 13.50
C HIS A 534 -15.65 15.86 12.22
N VAL A 535 -15.24 15.37 11.05
CA VAL A 535 -15.33 16.06 9.75
C VAL A 535 -15.82 15.10 8.67
N PHE A 536 -16.12 15.62 7.48
CA PHE A 536 -16.29 14.78 6.30
C PHE A 536 -14.91 14.25 5.86
N GLY A 537 -14.79 12.93 5.74
CA GLY A 537 -13.52 12.29 5.40
C GLY A 537 -13.20 12.34 3.90
N SER A 538 -14.24 12.44 3.09
CA SER A 538 -14.16 12.43 1.62
C SER A 538 -15.48 12.90 1.01
N PHE A 539 -15.42 13.34 -0.25
CA PHE A 539 -16.51 13.98 -0.98
C PHE A 539 -16.76 13.27 -2.31
N LEU A 540 -18.03 13.11 -2.67
CA LEU A 540 -18.47 12.63 -3.99
C LEU A 540 -18.59 13.82 -4.94
N LEU A 541 -17.91 13.72 -6.08
CA LEU A 541 -17.80 14.77 -7.08
C LEU A 541 -18.62 14.42 -8.32
N ALA A 542 -19.21 15.45 -8.92
CA ALA A 542 -19.97 15.35 -10.15
C ALA A 542 -19.56 16.40 -11.20
N CYS A 543 -19.72 16.05 -12.47
CA CYS A 543 -19.80 17.00 -13.58
C CYS A 543 -21.24 17.50 -13.72
N TYR A 544 -21.43 18.58 -14.48
CA TYR A 544 -22.74 19.14 -14.77
C TYR A 544 -23.05 19.07 -16.26
N ASP A 545 -24.15 18.43 -16.63
CA ASP A 545 -24.64 18.43 -18.00
C ASP A 545 -25.66 19.58 -18.20
N PRO A 546 -25.33 20.62 -18.99
CA PRO A 546 -26.23 21.74 -19.21
C PRO A 546 -27.47 21.37 -20.03
N THR A 547 -27.45 20.26 -20.77
CA THR A 547 -28.56 19.82 -21.63
C THR A 547 -29.64 19.12 -20.82
N THR A 548 -29.24 18.16 -19.98
CA THR A 548 -30.16 17.41 -19.12
C THR A 548 -30.40 18.09 -17.77
N GLN A 549 -29.55 19.07 -17.42
CA GLN A 549 -29.49 19.72 -16.10
C GLN A 549 -29.20 18.74 -14.96
N LEU A 550 -28.57 17.61 -15.26
CA LEU A 550 -28.21 16.58 -14.29
C LEU A 550 -26.75 16.70 -13.86
N PHE A 551 -26.48 16.24 -12.64
CA PHE A 551 -25.16 16.06 -12.08
C PHE A 551 -24.76 14.59 -12.19
N HIS A 552 -23.79 14.27 -13.05
CA HIS A 552 -23.29 12.91 -13.19
C HIS A 552 -22.05 12.70 -12.31
N THR A 553 -22.10 11.67 -11.45
CA THR A 553 -20.97 11.33 -10.57
C THR A 553 -19.75 10.86 -11.35
N VAL A 554 -18.55 11.31 -10.96
CA VAL A 554 -17.27 10.98 -11.64
C VAL A 554 -16.17 10.50 -10.69
N GLY A 555 -16.27 10.76 -9.38
CA GLY A 555 -15.20 10.34 -8.48
C GLY A 555 -15.38 10.72 -7.02
N LYS A 556 -14.55 10.12 -6.17
CA LYS A 556 -14.49 10.42 -4.74
C LYS A 556 -13.13 11.02 -4.40
N VAL A 557 -13.12 12.18 -3.74
CA VAL A 557 -11.89 12.85 -3.30
C VAL A 557 -11.81 12.87 -1.77
N GLY A 558 -10.66 12.45 -1.23
CA GLY A 558 -10.38 12.49 0.23
C GLY A 558 -8.98 13.00 0.56
N SER A 559 -8.26 13.50 -0.44
CA SER A 559 -6.87 13.96 -0.32
C SER A 559 -6.67 15.30 -1.03
N GLY A 560 -5.65 16.06 -0.64
CA GLY A 560 -5.40 17.42 -1.14
C GLY A 560 -5.80 18.53 -0.15
N PHE A 561 -6.50 18.19 0.92
CA PHE A 561 -6.89 19.13 1.97
C PHE A 561 -5.82 19.24 3.07
N THR A 562 -5.59 20.46 3.57
CA THR A 562 -5.00 20.64 4.89
C THR A 562 -6.04 20.31 5.97
N ASP A 563 -5.61 19.98 7.19
CA ASP A 563 -6.56 19.68 8.28
C ASP A 563 -7.44 20.89 8.63
N VAL A 564 -6.89 22.11 8.50
CA VAL A 564 -7.62 23.37 8.70
C VAL A 564 -8.67 23.57 7.61
N ASP A 565 -8.29 23.39 6.34
CA ASP A 565 -9.23 23.54 5.22
C ASP A 565 -10.33 22.49 5.28
N LEU A 566 -10.00 21.25 5.62
CA LEU A 566 -10.97 20.16 5.71
C LEU A 566 -12.01 20.42 6.80
N ALA A 567 -11.59 20.94 7.96
CA ALA A 567 -12.50 21.33 9.03
C ALA A 567 -13.41 22.50 8.61
N ALA A 568 -12.83 23.53 7.96
CA ALA A 568 -13.59 24.69 7.49
C ALA A 568 -14.59 24.33 6.37
N ILE A 569 -14.19 23.48 5.43
CA ILE A 569 -15.05 22.94 4.36
C ILE A 569 -16.16 22.09 4.96
N SER A 570 -15.83 21.18 5.90
CA SER A 570 -16.85 20.30 6.49
C SER A 570 -17.90 21.10 7.24
N LYS A 571 -17.49 22.07 8.06
CA LYS A 571 -18.42 22.97 8.75
C LYS A 571 -19.33 23.71 7.77
N ARG A 572 -18.76 24.23 6.67
CA ARG A 572 -19.50 25.01 5.68
C ARG A 572 -20.49 24.18 4.86
N LEU A 573 -20.13 22.94 4.51
CA LEU A 573 -21.00 22.05 3.75
C LEU A 573 -22.04 21.35 4.64
N GLU A 574 -21.82 21.21 5.95
CA GLU A 574 -22.83 20.69 6.87
C GLU A 574 -24.12 21.53 6.82
N ASP A 575 -24.00 22.85 6.64
CA ASP A 575 -25.14 23.77 6.49
C ASP A 575 -25.93 23.55 5.18
N THR A 576 -25.36 22.85 4.20
CA THR A 576 -25.98 22.55 2.90
C THR A 576 -26.51 21.11 2.79
N VAL A 577 -26.51 20.36 3.89
CA VAL A 577 -26.94 18.95 3.89
C VAL A 577 -28.43 18.82 3.59
N VAL A 578 -28.75 17.93 2.65
CA VAL A 578 -30.13 17.55 2.32
C VAL A 578 -30.43 16.13 2.77
N ALA A 579 -31.68 15.91 3.21
CA ALA A 579 -32.09 14.64 3.83
C ALA A 579 -32.19 13.48 2.83
N VAL A 580 -32.48 13.77 1.56
CA VAL A 580 -32.69 12.77 0.51
C VAL A 580 -31.92 13.19 -0.74
N LYS A 581 -31.43 12.22 -1.51
CA LYS A 581 -30.77 12.45 -2.81
C LYS A 581 -31.68 13.27 -3.73
N PRO A 582 -31.25 14.46 -4.18
CA PRO A 582 -31.95 15.25 -5.19
C PRO A 582 -32.17 14.49 -6.50
N LEU A 583 -33.25 14.81 -7.22
CA LEU A 583 -33.60 14.13 -8.48
C LEU A 583 -32.61 14.47 -9.60
N GLU A 584 -31.98 15.63 -9.52
CA GLU A 584 -30.98 16.11 -10.47
C GLU A 584 -29.66 15.34 -10.35
N TYR A 585 -29.47 14.54 -9.31
CA TYR A 585 -28.23 13.79 -9.08
C TYR A 585 -28.34 12.38 -9.65
N ASP A 586 -27.67 12.18 -10.78
CA ASP A 586 -27.50 10.85 -11.35
C ASP A 586 -26.26 10.19 -10.72
N ALA A 587 -26.53 9.42 -9.67
CA ALA A 587 -25.54 8.69 -8.90
C ALA A 587 -25.90 7.20 -8.87
N SER A 588 -24.90 6.35 -9.08
CA SER A 588 -25.10 4.90 -9.10
C SER A 588 -25.53 4.33 -7.75
N GLU A 589 -26.43 3.35 -7.75
CA GLU A 589 -26.93 2.64 -6.56
C GLU A 589 -25.92 1.64 -5.96
N VAL A 590 -24.69 1.57 -6.48
CA VAL A 590 -23.65 0.68 -5.95
C VAL A 590 -23.38 0.98 -4.47
N LYS A 591 -23.69 0.03 -3.59
CA LYS A 591 -23.58 0.18 -2.11
C LYS A 591 -22.23 0.76 -1.64
N SER A 592 -21.13 0.40 -2.29
CA SER A 592 -19.77 0.84 -1.90
C SER A 592 -19.48 2.33 -2.08
N ILE A 593 -20.33 3.06 -2.79
CA ILE A 593 -20.19 4.50 -3.06
C ILE A 593 -21.38 5.32 -2.58
N GLN A 594 -22.31 4.71 -1.86
CA GLN A 594 -23.42 5.43 -1.26
C GLN A 594 -22.88 6.40 -0.19
N PRO A 595 -23.13 7.71 -0.34
CA PRO A 595 -22.64 8.70 0.61
C PRO A 595 -23.45 8.66 1.91
N ASP A 596 -22.86 9.20 2.98
CA ASP A 596 -23.54 9.32 4.27
C ASP A 596 -24.48 10.53 4.30
N VAL A 597 -24.14 11.58 3.55
CA VAL A 597 -24.94 12.81 3.42
C VAL A 597 -24.88 13.34 1.98
N TRP A 598 -25.97 13.96 1.54
CA TRP A 598 -26.08 14.69 0.28
C TRP A 598 -26.02 16.20 0.54
N PHE A 599 -25.56 16.98 -0.43
CA PHE A 599 -25.48 18.45 -0.34
C PHE A 599 -26.32 19.12 -1.40
N GLU A 600 -26.75 20.36 -1.14
CA GLU A 600 -27.10 21.29 -2.21
C GLU A 600 -25.84 21.69 -3.00
N PRO A 601 -25.90 21.80 -4.33
CA PRO A 601 -24.72 22.08 -5.12
C PRO A 601 -24.44 23.59 -5.06
N THR A 602 -23.49 23.98 -4.21
CA THR A 602 -23.19 25.38 -3.91
C THR A 602 -21.79 25.83 -4.34
N GLU A 603 -20.88 24.89 -4.57
CA GLU A 603 -19.47 25.17 -4.84
C GLU A 603 -18.95 24.41 -6.06
N VAL A 604 -17.86 24.90 -6.65
CA VAL A 604 -17.07 24.21 -7.66
C VAL A 604 -15.65 24.06 -7.14
N TRP A 605 -15.06 22.89 -7.28
CA TRP A 605 -13.73 22.56 -6.79
C TRP A 605 -12.80 22.22 -7.95
N GLU A 606 -11.58 22.75 -7.90
CA GLU A 606 -10.51 22.37 -8.81
C GLU A 606 -9.88 21.06 -8.33
N ILE A 607 -9.95 20.04 -9.17
CA ILE A 607 -9.54 18.67 -8.88
C ILE A 607 -8.50 18.24 -9.90
N ARG A 608 -7.36 17.76 -9.40
CA ARG A 608 -6.35 17.10 -10.23
C ARG A 608 -6.50 15.59 -10.12
N ALA A 609 -6.52 14.90 -11.24
CA ALA A 609 -6.50 13.44 -11.31
C ALA A 609 -5.33 12.99 -12.21
N ALA A 610 -4.86 11.77 -12.01
CA ALA A 610 -3.81 11.21 -12.86
C ALA A 610 -4.37 10.83 -14.23
N GLN A 611 -5.53 10.17 -14.29
CA GLN A 611 -6.16 9.75 -15.54
C GLN A 611 -7.67 9.55 -15.34
N LEU A 612 -8.41 9.51 -16.45
CA LEU A 612 -9.79 9.01 -16.51
C LEU A 612 -9.79 7.50 -16.79
N THR A 613 -10.69 6.77 -16.14
CA THR A 613 -10.83 5.31 -16.31
C THR A 613 -12.29 4.93 -16.45
N LYS A 614 -12.59 3.90 -17.25
CA LYS A 614 -13.92 3.29 -17.26
C LYS A 614 -14.28 2.77 -15.86
N SER A 615 -15.48 3.06 -15.40
CA SER A 615 -15.98 2.75 -14.07
C SER A 615 -17.44 2.32 -14.11
N VAL A 616 -17.74 1.18 -13.51
CA VAL A 616 -19.12 0.73 -13.27
C VAL A 616 -19.78 1.41 -12.06
N LYS A 617 -19.00 2.24 -11.32
CA LYS A 617 -19.45 2.92 -10.10
C LYS A 617 -19.96 4.33 -10.38
N TYR A 618 -19.58 4.93 -11.50
CA TYR A 618 -19.81 6.33 -11.77
C TYR A 618 -20.60 6.46 -13.07
N THR A 619 -21.36 7.56 -13.20
CA THR A 619 -22.38 7.75 -14.24
C THR A 619 -21.91 8.71 -15.33
N ALA A 620 -20.94 9.57 -15.03
CA ALA A 620 -20.37 10.51 -15.99
C ALA A 620 -19.86 9.79 -17.25
N GLY A 621 -20.09 10.36 -18.43
CA GLY A 621 -19.65 9.84 -19.73
C GLY A 621 -20.37 8.57 -20.19
N SER A 622 -21.40 8.10 -19.48
CA SER A 622 -22.08 6.84 -19.79
C SER A 622 -22.83 6.89 -21.13
N THR A 623 -23.41 8.02 -21.50
CA THR A 623 -24.07 8.23 -22.80
C THR A 623 -23.10 8.04 -23.97
N TYR A 624 -21.85 8.50 -23.82
CA TYR A 624 -20.79 8.39 -24.83
C TYR A 624 -20.19 7.00 -24.91
N LEU A 625 -20.00 6.33 -23.77
CA LEU A 625 -19.39 5.00 -23.72
C LEU A 625 -20.32 3.87 -24.18
N ASN A 626 -21.64 4.10 -24.13
CA ASN A 626 -22.66 3.11 -24.49
C ASN A 626 -23.36 3.42 -25.84
N ALA A 627 -22.87 4.40 -26.61
CA ALA A 627 -23.37 4.67 -27.95
C ALA A 627 -23.04 3.50 -28.92
N PRO A 628 -23.98 3.03 -29.76
CA PRO A 628 -23.72 1.97 -30.71
C PRO A 628 -22.66 2.41 -31.73
N SER A 629 -21.62 1.60 -31.93
CA SER A 629 -20.61 1.81 -32.97
C SER A 629 -21.28 1.96 -34.35
N PRO A 630 -20.80 2.86 -35.23
CA PRO A 630 -21.32 2.94 -36.59
C PRO A 630 -21.11 1.59 -37.31
N PRO A 631 -22.09 1.09 -38.08
CA PRO A 631 -21.93 -0.15 -38.82
C PRO A 631 -20.81 -0.01 -39.86
N PRO A 632 -20.01 -1.06 -40.11
CA PRO A 632 -19.07 -1.06 -41.23
C PRO A 632 -19.83 -0.87 -42.56
N PRO A 633 -19.20 -0.26 -43.57
CA PRO A 633 -19.84 -0.01 -44.85
C PRO A 633 -20.35 -1.32 -45.46
N SER A 634 -21.62 -1.29 -45.86
CA SER A 634 -22.47 -2.42 -46.24
C SER A 634 -21.88 -3.33 -47.31
N THR A 635 -21.91 -4.65 -47.05
CA THR A 635 -22.09 -5.65 -48.10
C THR A 635 -23.49 -6.23 -47.96
N THR A 636 -24.27 -6.11 -49.02
CA THR A 636 -25.65 -6.59 -49.17
C THR A 636 -25.79 -8.09 -48.90
N SER A 637 -26.68 -8.47 -47.98
CA SER A 637 -27.62 -9.58 -48.19
C SER A 637 -28.76 -9.56 -47.16
N ASN A 638 -29.98 -9.72 -47.69
CA ASN A 638 -31.23 -9.85 -46.96
C ASN A 638 -31.27 -11.15 -46.16
N THR A 639 -31.59 -11.11 -44.86
CA THR A 639 -32.44 -12.13 -44.22
C THR A 639 -33.14 -11.59 -42.97
N SER A 640 -34.33 -12.13 -42.73
CA SER A 640 -35.46 -11.69 -41.92
C SER A 640 -35.26 -11.51 -40.42
N CYS A 641 -36.09 -10.62 -39.86
CA CYS A 641 -36.41 -10.45 -38.45
C CYS A 641 -36.63 -11.76 -37.68
N SER A 642 -35.99 -11.90 -36.53
CA SER A 642 -36.49 -12.66 -35.39
C SER A 642 -36.45 -11.76 -34.15
N ILE A 643 -37.63 -11.57 -33.55
CA ILE A 643 -37.81 -10.93 -32.25
C ILE A 643 -37.43 -11.99 -31.21
N THR A 644 -36.25 -11.83 -30.59
CA THR A 644 -35.89 -12.55 -29.37
C THR A 644 -35.74 -11.56 -28.22
N SER A 645 -36.36 -11.92 -27.11
CA SER A 645 -36.50 -11.18 -25.87
C SER A 645 -35.19 -10.62 -25.33
N ARG A 646 -35.13 -9.30 -25.15
CA ARG A 646 -34.10 -8.57 -24.38
C ARG A 646 -34.16 -8.99 -22.91
N THR A 647 -33.24 -9.83 -22.47
CA THR A 647 -32.98 -10.10 -21.03
C THR A 647 -31.49 -10.13 -20.68
N ASP A 648 -30.65 -9.36 -21.36
CA ASP A 648 -29.28 -9.10 -20.93
C ASP A 648 -29.09 -7.59 -20.69
N ALA A 649 -29.22 -7.19 -19.43
CA ALA A 649 -28.92 -5.83 -18.99
C ALA A 649 -27.41 -5.59 -19.09
N HIS A 650 -26.96 -5.00 -20.20
CA HIS A 650 -25.63 -4.41 -20.29
C HIS A 650 -25.47 -3.40 -19.15
N LYS A 651 -24.60 -3.70 -18.17
CA LYS A 651 -24.23 -2.76 -17.11
C LYS A 651 -23.65 -1.50 -17.76
N SER A 652 -24.39 -0.39 -17.70
CA SER A 652 -23.93 0.92 -18.17
C SER A 652 -22.64 1.31 -17.46
N CYS A 653 -21.56 1.51 -18.22
CA CYS A 653 -20.27 1.93 -17.69
C CYS A 653 -20.10 3.45 -17.91
N GLY A 654 -19.64 4.17 -16.88
CA GLY A 654 -19.25 5.58 -16.95
C GLY A 654 -17.75 5.78 -16.77
N LEU A 655 -17.33 6.98 -16.41
CA LEU A 655 -15.95 7.42 -16.22
C LEU A 655 -15.65 7.71 -14.75
N GLY A 656 -14.42 7.41 -14.33
CA GLY A 656 -13.92 7.54 -12.98
C GLY A 656 -12.55 8.22 -12.93
N LEU A 657 -12.29 8.98 -11.86
CA LEU A 657 -10.99 9.62 -11.62
C LEU A 657 -9.99 8.68 -10.92
N ARG A 658 -8.77 8.53 -11.47
CA ARG A 658 -7.64 7.87 -10.77
C ARG A 658 -6.87 8.91 -9.96
N PHE A 659 -6.67 8.64 -8.68
CA PHE A 659 -5.92 9.49 -7.74
C PHE A 659 -6.37 10.97 -7.68
N PRO A 660 -7.67 11.26 -7.54
CA PRO A 660 -8.15 12.63 -7.43
C PRO A 660 -7.60 13.32 -6.18
N ARG A 661 -7.18 14.58 -6.35
CA ARG A 661 -6.69 15.48 -5.31
C ARG A 661 -7.38 16.83 -5.43
N PHE A 662 -7.89 17.31 -4.31
CA PHE A 662 -8.37 18.68 -4.19
C PHE A 662 -7.19 19.66 -4.31
N LEU A 663 -7.38 20.73 -5.09
CA LEU A 663 -6.44 21.83 -5.19
C LEU A 663 -6.99 23.09 -4.53
N ALA A 664 -8.17 23.54 -4.97
CA ALA A 664 -8.77 24.78 -4.50
C ALA A 664 -10.29 24.81 -4.69
N VAL A 665 -10.97 25.69 -3.95
CA VAL A 665 -12.37 26.07 -4.22
C VAL A 665 -12.38 27.17 -5.28
N ARG A 666 -13.12 26.96 -6.36
CA ARG A 666 -13.29 27.89 -7.48
C ARG A 666 -14.43 28.85 -7.21
N ARG A 667 -14.13 29.92 -6.46
CA ARG A 667 -15.10 30.99 -6.15
C ARG A 667 -15.49 31.84 -7.36
N ASP A 668 -14.71 31.75 -8.43
CA ASP A 668 -14.92 32.40 -9.71
C ASP A 668 -15.87 31.63 -10.64
N LYS A 669 -16.31 30.44 -10.25
CA LYS A 669 -17.20 29.59 -11.05
C LYS A 669 -18.51 29.30 -10.34
N ALA A 670 -19.62 29.46 -11.07
CA ALA A 670 -20.90 28.91 -10.67
C ALA A 670 -20.96 27.41 -10.98
N VAL A 671 -21.84 26.69 -10.27
CA VAL A 671 -22.04 25.24 -10.42
C VAL A 671 -22.36 24.82 -11.86
N VAL A 672 -23.15 25.64 -12.57
CA VAL A 672 -23.49 25.40 -13.99
C VAL A 672 -22.31 25.56 -14.95
N GLN A 673 -21.18 26.10 -14.47
CA GLN A 673 -19.92 26.26 -15.22
C GLN A 673 -18.87 25.20 -14.84
N ALA A 674 -19.26 24.20 -14.06
CA ALA A 674 -18.44 23.02 -13.81
C ALA A 674 -18.12 22.30 -15.12
N THR A 675 -17.08 21.48 -15.11
CA THR A 675 -16.73 20.62 -16.24
C THR A 675 -17.94 19.78 -16.63
N SER A 676 -18.25 19.76 -17.94
CA SER A 676 -19.39 19.03 -18.46
C SER A 676 -19.08 17.57 -18.78
N ASP A 677 -20.13 16.77 -18.97
CA ASP A 677 -20.01 15.37 -19.34
C ASP A 677 -19.30 15.21 -20.70
N ASP A 678 -19.65 16.06 -21.67
CA ASP A 678 -19.03 16.12 -23.00
C ASP A 678 -17.53 16.44 -22.94
N GLN A 679 -17.14 17.36 -22.06
CA GLN A 679 -15.74 17.71 -21.85
C GLN A 679 -14.96 16.53 -21.26
N LEU A 680 -15.52 15.83 -20.27
CA LEU A 680 -14.92 14.62 -19.71
C LEU A 680 -14.80 13.50 -20.74
N ALA A 681 -15.84 13.27 -21.54
CA ALA A 681 -15.83 12.28 -22.61
C ALA A 681 -14.79 12.62 -23.67
N SER A 682 -14.68 13.89 -24.07
CA SER A 682 -13.67 14.36 -25.02
C SER A 682 -12.25 14.16 -24.49
N LEU A 683 -11.98 14.56 -23.23
CA LEU A 683 -10.69 14.32 -22.57
C LEU A 683 -10.34 12.82 -22.51
N TYR A 684 -11.34 11.97 -22.24
CA TYR A 684 -11.14 10.52 -22.27
C TYR A 684 -10.85 10.03 -23.69
N LEU A 685 -11.62 10.43 -24.70
CA LEU A 685 -11.42 10.00 -26.08
C LEU A 685 -10.09 10.49 -26.65
N ASP A 686 -9.66 11.71 -26.36
CA ASP A 686 -8.36 12.26 -26.73
C ASP A 686 -7.21 11.46 -26.10
N SER A 687 -7.41 10.98 -24.86
CA SER A 687 -6.48 10.04 -24.23
C SER A 687 -6.45 8.69 -24.96
N GLN A 688 -7.51 8.27 -25.63
CA GLN A 688 -7.54 7.01 -26.39
C GLN A 688 -7.05 7.16 -27.84
N THR A 689 -7.37 8.26 -28.53
CA THR A 689 -6.99 8.50 -29.94
C THR A 689 -5.51 8.79 -30.09
N ASN A 690 -4.86 9.43 -29.12
CA ASN A 690 -3.40 9.55 -29.11
C ASN A 690 -2.69 8.19 -28.95
N ASN A 691 -3.37 7.16 -28.45
CA ASN A 691 -2.84 5.79 -28.47
C ASN A 691 -3.04 5.10 -29.84
N LEU A 692 -4.06 5.49 -30.62
CA LEU A 692 -4.41 4.91 -31.93
C LEU A 692 -3.71 5.58 -33.13
N SER A 693 -3.53 6.90 -33.12
CA SER A 693 -2.84 7.65 -34.19
C SER A 693 -1.36 7.28 -34.28
N MET A 694 -0.72 6.98 -33.16
CA MET A 694 0.65 6.43 -33.10
C MET A 694 0.76 5.01 -33.66
N THR A 695 -0.30 4.19 -33.59
CA THR A 695 -0.31 2.85 -34.21
C THR A 695 -0.31 2.95 -35.74
N ILE A 696 -1.05 3.92 -36.30
CA ILE A 696 -1.19 4.11 -37.76
C ILE A 696 0.08 4.75 -38.34
N ILE A 697 0.69 5.72 -37.65
CA ILE A 697 1.94 6.36 -38.11
C ILE A 697 3.12 5.36 -38.11
N ASN A 698 3.17 4.42 -37.17
CA ASN A 698 4.19 3.36 -37.14
C ASN A 698 4.01 2.29 -38.21
N ASP A 699 2.80 2.12 -38.76
CA ASP A 699 2.53 1.19 -39.87
C ASP A 699 2.89 1.81 -41.23
N ASP A 700 2.70 3.13 -41.41
CA ASP A 700 3.11 3.83 -42.64
C ASP A 700 4.64 3.98 -42.74
N HIS A 701 5.36 4.14 -41.63
CA HIS A 701 6.83 4.13 -41.63
C HIS A 701 7.46 2.74 -41.86
N LYS A 702 6.68 1.65 -41.76
CA LYS A 702 7.13 0.30 -42.15
C LYS A 702 6.83 -0.04 -43.61
N ARG A 703 6.09 0.81 -44.34
CA ARG A 703 5.74 0.64 -45.76
C ARG A 703 6.53 1.54 -46.72
N HIS A 704 7.49 2.32 -46.23
CA HIS A 704 8.42 3.10 -47.05
C HIS A 704 9.87 2.68 -46.90
#